data_AF-A0A936LXU1-F1
#
_entry.id   AF-A0A936LXU1-F1
#
_cell.length_a   1.000
_cell.length_b   1.000
_cell.length_c   1.000
_cell.angle_alpha   90.00
_cell.angle_beta   90.00
_cell.angle_gamma   90.00
#
_symmetry.space_group_name_H-M   'P 1'
#
loop_
_entity.id
_entity.type
_entity.pdbx_description
1 polymer ?
#
loop_
_entity_poly.entity_id
_entity_poly.type
_entity_poly.pdbx_seq_one_letter_code
_entity_poly.pdbx_strand_id
1 'polypeptide(L)'
;MTVAALAREIFERADAAAETASTASLRTRWRRVLTADARTRRATGRDASMPVPTAVGDGPLDLPLTARANVVFVALALAQGSDPRDLADARDLLRVAIAAPRRAGLSPSAARIGSSGLEWPSDTATYDATAIAWTRTCMLRLANRLPSDDPLARDAIERAGETVAFLLDSQRQDGAIPSRYDTTYLAPEQTATTALAPESGAAALLLAEWASGGREPRSRALDAAAAAVRHLVHDVLPSGSWQDSEVPAGRATGQGSLALTFAALAALRIHEQRPTPELRDAAVQFLDQLSLQQQTWSPPWLARDPRFPDLRGGMGCHEAAARWSDPACALAGWAFLVGYEHTGRIDYLRRGALAVRAAIFALDAEPDGGAADLFGPAGVAAAVARLVATRFGDAILDVGAGEAVAIENLARPRMHHVGGPIAIQLRRFGTDPTRQRVRFFALPPDVASFALEVNGTSLGLFPAPDLLAGVELTAEPWPAARFAPPTVLQEDLPFEPRLILSAPAPRGWTGEIALWAEGTQPTAPPLWRSRLQPPPREGGAWRTTEPVECLALRRSAATLRATATLTGPAGETLVLSGEAPIQLGPASEFSLASIDSTDCVAPGDSRIVVFGADSRLARGLSAGDAGFVWRVALASTTGEVELELDLAGPFRVLAGGSVLAEEAGIAPRPRRAVNLRLADRRLWESGNLDLRFEHPGGNEPLRVSTLRTRMRGVASGAPAADALVRARQPARRLDLAVVPVSFQDAPLVATRDQLRAAFFGEGYLRTPPPQARATAGSVRELVAAMSGGRTQLDGIVLEPVIARGVLAADVARNPEALRKLATDALSAHPQEPSGGRVTVIVHGGPSLGPTDDGLVLAQDGPPIAVLPDLARDLSILPVGRALAMVLGARFGLA
;
A
#
# COMPACT_ATOMS: atom_id res chain seq x y z
N MET A 1 -41.89 -5.76 -0.18
CA MET A 1 -40.67 -5.70 0.68
C MET A 1 -39.99 -4.36 0.41
N THR A 2 -39.81 -3.51 1.43
CA THR A 2 -39.16 -2.19 1.26
C THR A 2 -37.65 -2.35 1.18
N VAL A 3 -36.92 -1.38 0.60
CA VAL A 3 -35.44 -1.39 0.56
C VAL A 3 -34.84 -1.50 1.97
N ALA A 4 -35.47 -0.87 2.97
CA ALA A 4 -35.08 -1.00 4.38
C ALA A 4 -35.35 -2.40 4.96
N ALA A 5 -36.40 -3.09 4.52
CA ALA A 5 -36.68 -4.47 4.94
C ALA A 5 -35.74 -5.48 4.26
N LEU A 6 -35.38 -5.26 2.99
CA LEU A 6 -34.39 -6.05 2.27
C LEU A 6 -32.98 -5.85 2.84
N ALA A 7 -32.61 -4.60 3.17
CA ALA A 7 -31.35 -4.31 3.85
C ALA A 7 -31.30 -4.97 5.24
N ARG A 8 -32.40 -4.93 6.00
CA ARG A 8 -32.50 -5.59 7.31
C ARG A 8 -32.42 -7.11 7.20
N GLU A 9 -33.08 -7.72 6.22
CA GLU A 9 -32.99 -9.16 5.95
C GLU A 9 -31.59 -9.59 5.46
N ILE A 10 -30.92 -8.77 4.65
CA ILE A 10 -29.52 -9.00 4.23
C ILE A 10 -28.57 -8.89 5.42
N PHE A 11 -28.77 -7.90 6.31
CA PHE A 11 -27.99 -7.73 7.53
C PHE A 11 -28.25 -8.86 8.54
N GLU A 12 -29.50 -9.25 8.77
CA GLU A 12 -29.87 -10.37 9.66
C GLU A 12 -29.34 -11.71 9.14
N ARG A 13 -29.28 -11.91 7.82
CA ARG A 13 -28.64 -13.10 7.21
C ARG A 13 -27.12 -13.07 7.27
N ALA A 14 -26.50 -11.88 7.15
CA ALA A 14 -25.06 -11.70 7.32
C ALA A 14 -24.64 -11.88 8.78
N ASP A 15 -25.43 -11.39 9.74
CA ASP A 15 -25.26 -11.61 11.18
C ASP A 15 -25.46 -13.08 11.54
N ALA A 16 -26.52 -13.75 11.05
CA ALA A 16 -26.73 -15.18 11.32
C ALA A 16 -25.61 -16.08 10.72
N ALA A 17 -25.01 -15.68 9.59
CA ALA A 17 -23.85 -16.35 9.00
C ALA A 17 -22.52 -16.04 9.72
N ALA A 18 -22.41 -14.85 10.33
CA ALA A 18 -21.27 -14.44 11.16
C ALA A 18 -21.34 -15.03 12.58
N GLU A 19 -22.54 -15.20 13.14
CA GLU A 19 -22.78 -15.83 14.45
C GLU A 19 -22.35 -17.31 14.49
N THR A 20 -22.30 -18.00 13.34
CA THR A 20 -21.79 -19.38 13.26
C THR A 20 -20.27 -19.46 13.40
N ALA A 21 -19.53 -18.36 13.20
CA ALA A 21 -18.11 -18.24 13.45
C ALA A 21 -17.87 -17.16 14.51
N SER A 22 -18.15 -17.48 15.79
CA SER A 22 -18.21 -16.47 16.85
C SER A 22 -16.99 -15.52 16.83
N THR A 23 -17.23 -14.23 17.01
CA THR A 23 -16.20 -13.18 17.16
C THR A 23 -15.16 -13.57 18.21
N ALA A 24 -15.57 -14.34 19.24
CA ALA A 24 -14.68 -14.94 20.23
C ALA A 24 -13.78 -16.05 19.65
N SER A 25 -14.27 -16.88 18.72
CA SER A 25 -13.48 -17.87 17.97
C SER A 25 -12.46 -17.19 17.04
N LEU A 26 -12.85 -16.17 16.27
CA LEU A 26 -11.92 -15.42 15.42
C LEU A 26 -10.85 -14.70 16.25
N ARG A 27 -11.22 -14.02 17.34
CA ARG A 27 -10.28 -13.41 18.30
C ARG A 27 -9.39 -14.45 19.02
N THR A 28 -9.92 -15.62 19.34
CA THR A 28 -9.16 -16.70 19.98
C THR A 28 -8.20 -17.38 19.01
N ARG A 29 -8.58 -17.55 17.73
CA ARG A 29 -7.72 -18.10 16.69
C ARG A 29 -6.66 -17.08 16.25
N TRP A 30 -7.01 -15.80 16.20
CA TRP A 30 -6.07 -14.69 16.09
C TRP A 30 -4.99 -14.72 17.19
N ARG A 31 -5.42 -14.88 18.45
CA ARG A 31 -4.49 -15.12 19.57
C ARG A 31 -3.65 -16.39 19.37
N ARG A 32 -4.19 -17.45 18.76
CA ARG A 32 -3.44 -18.70 18.50
C ARG A 32 -2.43 -18.59 17.36
N VAL A 33 -2.73 -17.88 16.27
CA VAL A 33 -1.78 -17.62 15.17
C VAL A 33 -0.62 -16.77 15.68
N LEU A 34 -0.91 -15.71 16.43
CA LEU A 34 0.11 -14.91 17.13
C LEU A 34 0.92 -15.74 18.14
N THR A 35 0.27 -16.69 18.83
CA THR A 35 0.95 -17.60 19.76
C THR A 35 1.77 -18.68 19.04
N ALA A 36 1.35 -19.16 17.87
CA ALA A 36 2.06 -20.13 17.05
C ALA A 36 3.28 -19.49 16.38
N ASP A 37 3.17 -18.25 15.90
CA ASP A 37 4.30 -17.42 15.46
C ASP A 37 5.27 -17.18 16.62
N ALA A 38 4.79 -16.76 17.80
CA ALA A 38 5.64 -16.60 18.98
C ALA A 38 6.33 -17.90 19.44
N ARG A 39 5.64 -19.05 19.33
CA ARG A 39 6.23 -20.38 19.60
C ARG A 39 7.25 -20.78 18.53
N THR A 40 7.00 -20.45 17.27
CA THR A 40 7.93 -20.69 16.16
C THR A 40 9.18 -19.82 16.31
N ARG A 41 9.04 -18.55 16.72
CA ARG A 41 10.15 -17.66 17.08
C ARG A 41 10.97 -18.20 18.25
N ARG A 42 10.30 -18.70 19.31
CA ARG A 42 10.99 -19.39 20.44
C ARG A 42 11.69 -20.69 20.03
N ALA A 43 11.02 -21.54 19.23
CA ALA A 43 11.57 -22.80 18.75
C ALA A 43 12.71 -22.60 17.73
N THR A 44 12.75 -21.45 17.05
CA THR A 44 13.84 -21.04 16.15
C THR A 44 14.93 -20.21 16.84
N GLY A 45 14.89 -20.09 18.18
CA GLY A 45 15.89 -19.35 18.97
C GLY A 45 15.87 -17.84 18.77
N ARG A 46 14.84 -17.29 18.12
CA ARG A 46 14.66 -15.86 17.88
C ARG A 46 13.88 -15.24 19.02
N ASP A 47 14.63 -14.60 19.91
CA ASP A 47 14.20 -13.65 20.93
C ASP A 47 13.15 -14.16 21.96
N ALA A 48 13.65 -14.78 23.02
CA ALA A 48 12.84 -15.23 24.16
C ALA A 48 12.27 -14.08 25.02
N SER A 49 12.64 -12.82 24.73
CA SER A 49 12.34 -11.66 25.58
C SER A 49 11.15 -10.81 25.12
N MET A 50 10.66 -11.00 23.89
CA MET A 50 9.48 -10.29 23.40
C MET A 50 8.20 -10.86 24.03
N PRO A 51 7.43 -10.06 24.80
CA PRO A 51 6.15 -10.51 25.33
C PRO A 51 5.21 -10.82 24.16
N VAL A 52 4.55 -11.99 24.20
CA VAL A 52 3.38 -12.25 23.36
C VAL A 52 2.41 -11.08 23.61
N PRO A 53 1.89 -10.39 22.57
CA PRO A 53 0.88 -9.36 22.78
C PRO A 53 -0.32 -9.99 23.51
N THR A 54 -0.37 -9.84 24.83
CA THR A 54 -1.41 -10.45 25.67
C THR A 54 -2.76 -9.74 25.49
N ALA A 55 -2.75 -8.55 24.91
CA ALA A 55 -3.94 -7.78 24.58
C ALA A 55 -3.87 -7.30 23.13
N VAL A 56 -4.48 -8.07 22.23
CA VAL A 56 -5.24 -7.42 21.16
C VAL A 56 -6.37 -6.73 21.91
N GLY A 57 -6.28 -5.40 22.03
CA GLY A 57 -7.26 -4.64 22.81
C GLY A 57 -8.68 -4.96 22.35
N ASP A 58 -9.67 -4.80 23.22
CA ASP A 58 -11.08 -5.05 22.88
C ASP A 58 -11.65 -4.10 21.80
N GLY A 59 -10.80 -3.22 21.25
CA GLY A 59 -11.12 -2.33 20.15
C GLY A 59 -11.41 -3.05 18.83
N PRO A 60 -12.03 -2.33 17.88
CA PRO A 60 -12.31 -2.86 16.55
C PRO A 60 -11.03 -3.24 15.81
N LEU A 61 -11.07 -4.37 15.10
CA LEU A 61 -9.98 -4.84 14.25
C LEU A 61 -10.35 -4.56 12.78
N ASP A 62 -9.59 -3.69 12.11
CA ASP A 62 -9.76 -3.48 10.67
C ASP A 62 -9.20 -4.70 9.91
N LEU A 63 -10.02 -5.24 9.01
CA LEU A 63 -9.71 -6.32 8.09
C LEU A 63 -9.64 -5.77 6.67
N PRO A 64 -8.47 -5.33 6.20
CA PRO A 64 -8.31 -4.95 4.80
C PRO A 64 -8.52 -6.19 3.91
N LEU A 65 -9.44 -6.12 2.95
CA LEU A 65 -9.56 -7.06 1.83
C LEU A 65 -8.87 -6.47 0.59
N THR A 66 -7.64 -5.99 0.77
CA THR A 66 -6.86 -5.32 -0.26
C THR A 66 -6.13 -6.32 -1.16
N ALA A 67 -5.58 -5.86 -2.30
CA ALA A 67 -4.83 -6.74 -3.19
C ALA A 67 -3.65 -7.42 -2.46
N ARG A 68 -3.04 -6.70 -1.50
CA ARG A 68 -1.99 -7.23 -0.63
C ARG A 68 -2.50 -8.23 0.40
N ALA A 69 -3.52 -7.87 1.18
CA ALA A 69 -4.00 -8.68 2.29
C ALA A 69 -4.68 -9.99 1.84
N ASN A 70 -5.29 -9.99 0.65
CA ASN A 70 -6.00 -11.16 0.13
C ASN A 70 -5.08 -12.35 -0.24
N VAL A 71 -3.76 -12.15 -0.26
CA VAL A 71 -2.77 -13.22 -0.48
C VAL A 71 -2.79 -14.27 0.62
N VAL A 72 -3.17 -13.86 1.83
CA VAL A 72 -3.40 -14.75 2.98
C VAL A 72 -4.43 -15.82 2.66
N PHE A 73 -5.50 -15.45 1.91
CA PHE A 73 -6.52 -16.39 1.46
C PHE A 73 -5.92 -17.48 0.57
N VAL A 74 -5.04 -17.11 -0.36
CA VAL A 74 -4.41 -18.05 -1.30
C VAL A 74 -3.45 -18.98 -0.58
N ALA A 75 -2.65 -18.44 0.34
CA ALA A 75 -1.68 -19.23 1.07
C ALA A 75 -2.33 -20.25 2.00
N LEU A 76 -3.37 -19.85 2.74
CA LEU A 76 -4.13 -20.77 3.58
C LEU A 76 -4.91 -21.79 2.72
N ALA A 77 -5.40 -21.38 1.55
CA ALA A 77 -6.07 -22.29 0.62
C ALA A 77 -5.14 -23.30 -0.04
N LEU A 78 -3.89 -22.91 -0.30
CA LEU A 78 -2.91 -23.74 -0.98
C LEU A 78 -2.00 -24.52 -0.03
N ALA A 79 -1.98 -24.22 1.27
CA ALA A 79 -1.27 -24.96 2.32
C ALA A 79 -1.78 -26.40 2.56
N GLN A 80 -2.60 -26.96 1.66
CA GLN A 80 -3.03 -28.35 1.77
C GLN A 80 -1.83 -29.30 1.63
N GLY A 81 -1.52 -29.93 2.77
CA GLY A 81 -0.49 -30.93 2.93
C GLY A 81 -0.11 -31.24 4.39
N SER A 82 -0.48 -30.42 5.39
CA SER A 82 0.06 -30.66 6.76
C SER A 82 -0.83 -30.34 7.97
N ASP A 83 -1.85 -29.47 7.91
CA ASP A 83 -2.66 -29.16 9.11
C ASP A 83 -4.15 -28.88 8.81
N PRO A 84 -5.11 -29.66 9.36
CA PRO A 84 -6.54 -29.36 9.31
C PRO A 84 -6.93 -27.96 9.83
N ARG A 85 -6.07 -27.35 10.66
CA ARG A 85 -6.28 -25.99 11.21
C ARG A 85 -6.15 -24.91 10.14
N ASP A 86 -5.18 -25.03 9.23
CA ASP A 86 -4.97 -24.05 8.16
C ASP A 86 -6.19 -23.98 7.23
N LEU A 87 -6.78 -25.14 6.94
CA LEU A 87 -8.01 -25.23 6.15
C LEU A 87 -9.21 -24.61 6.89
N ALA A 88 -9.31 -24.81 8.21
CA ALA A 88 -10.37 -24.20 9.01
C ALA A 88 -10.27 -22.66 8.99
N ASP A 89 -9.06 -22.12 9.11
CA ASP A 89 -8.82 -20.68 9.05
C ASP A 89 -9.08 -20.13 7.64
N ALA A 90 -8.68 -20.85 6.58
CA ALA A 90 -9.01 -20.49 5.20
C ALA A 90 -10.52 -20.39 4.97
N ARG A 91 -11.30 -21.33 5.51
CA ARG A 91 -12.76 -21.35 5.41
C ARG A 91 -13.39 -20.17 6.13
N ASP A 92 -12.87 -19.78 7.28
CA ASP A 92 -13.39 -18.62 8.04
C ASP A 92 -13.13 -17.30 7.30
N LEU A 93 -11.94 -17.12 6.72
CA LEU A 93 -11.69 -15.96 5.86
C LEU A 93 -12.61 -15.95 4.65
N LEU A 94 -12.82 -17.12 4.02
CA LEU A 94 -13.74 -17.25 2.91
C LEU A 94 -15.18 -16.86 3.28
N ARG A 95 -15.65 -17.23 4.48
CA ARG A 95 -16.95 -16.79 5.00
C ARG A 95 -17.04 -15.27 5.12
N VAL A 96 -16.00 -14.62 5.65
CA VAL A 96 -15.94 -13.15 5.75
C VAL A 96 -16.02 -12.51 4.36
N ALA A 97 -15.25 -13.02 3.39
CA ALA A 97 -15.28 -12.48 2.02
C ALA A 97 -16.63 -12.72 1.30
N ILE A 98 -17.30 -13.84 1.56
CA ILE A 98 -18.64 -14.14 1.03
C ILE A 98 -19.71 -13.24 1.67
N ALA A 99 -19.56 -12.95 2.97
CA ALA A 99 -20.48 -12.10 3.74
C ALA A 99 -20.42 -10.62 3.33
N ALA A 100 -19.44 -10.22 2.52
CA ALA A 100 -19.33 -8.84 2.05
C ALA A 100 -20.61 -8.37 1.35
N PRO A 101 -21.14 -7.18 1.69
CA PRO A 101 -22.31 -6.63 1.05
C PRO A 101 -22.00 -6.41 -0.43
N ARG A 102 -22.90 -6.89 -1.28
CA ARG A 102 -22.70 -6.90 -2.74
C ARG A 102 -23.56 -5.85 -3.42
N ARG A 103 -23.00 -5.23 -4.45
CA ARG A 103 -23.73 -4.39 -5.39
C ARG A 103 -23.28 -4.69 -6.80
N ALA A 104 -24.13 -5.41 -7.55
CA ALA A 104 -23.84 -5.88 -8.91
C ALA A 104 -22.48 -6.61 -9.03
N GLY A 105 -22.18 -7.53 -8.11
CA GLY A 105 -20.93 -8.29 -8.12
C GLY A 105 -19.70 -7.56 -7.54
N LEU A 106 -19.80 -6.26 -7.25
CA LEU A 106 -18.77 -5.53 -6.48
C LEU A 106 -19.04 -5.62 -4.98
N SER A 107 -17.99 -5.50 -4.17
CA SER A 107 -18.06 -5.47 -2.70
C SER A 107 -17.01 -4.53 -2.13
N PRO A 108 -17.17 -4.03 -0.89
CA PRO A 108 -16.13 -3.25 -0.23
C PRO A 108 -14.81 -4.03 -0.14
N SER A 109 -13.70 -3.30 -0.21
CA SER A 109 -12.33 -3.84 -0.10
C SER A 109 -11.79 -3.80 1.32
N ALA A 110 -12.63 -3.52 2.33
CA ALA A 110 -12.28 -3.55 3.73
C ALA A 110 -13.51 -3.89 4.59
N ALA A 111 -13.28 -4.62 5.67
CA ALA A 111 -14.24 -4.86 6.75
C ALA A 111 -13.62 -4.42 8.08
N ARG A 112 -14.44 -4.28 9.12
CA ARG A 112 -14.02 -4.00 10.48
C ARG A 112 -14.74 -4.97 11.42
N ILE A 113 -13.99 -5.71 12.23
CA ILE A 113 -14.57 -6.54 13.29
C ILE A 113 -14.71 -5.66 14.54
N GLY A 114 -15.91 -5.13 14.77
CA GLY A 114 -16.28 -4.39 15.97
C GLY A 114 -16.65 -5.30 17.15
N SER A 115 -17.06 -4.68 18.26
CA SER A 115 -17.65 -5.39 19.41
C SER A 115 -19.03 -5.99 19.10
N SER A 116 -19.73 -5.40 18.12
CA SER A 116 -21.05 -5.76 17.58
C SER A 116 -21.01 -6.87 16.52
N GLY A 117 -19.84 -7.18 15.94
CA GLY A 117 -19.74 -8.12 14.82
C GLY A 117 -18.92 -7.57 13.66
N LEU A 118 -19.20 -8.05 12.45
CA LEU A 118 -18.54 -7.63 11.22
C LEU A 118 -19.25 -6.40 10.63
N GLU A 119 -18.53 -5.29 10.56
CA GLU A 119 -18.98 -4.03 9.99
C GLU A 119 -18.28 -3.79 8.65
N TRP A 120 -19.01 -3.22 7.70
CA TRP A 120 -18.47 -2.84 6.39
C TRP A 120 -18.54 -1.33 6.29
N PRO A 121 -17.41 -0.61 6.40
CA PRO A 121 -17.40 0.84 6.39
C PRO A 121 -18.08 1.38 5.13
N SER A 122 -19.12 2.20 5.31
CA SER A 122 -19.86 2.85 4.23
C SER A 122 -19.14 4.09 3.69
N ASP A 123 -17.99 4.43 4.25
CA ASP A 123 -17.18 5.62 3.95
C ASP A 123 -16.23 5.46 2.76
N THR A 124 -16.26 4.30 2.08
CA THR A 124 -15.53 4.13 0.83
C THR A 124 -16.27 4.83 -0.30
N ALA A 125 -15.67 5.92 -0.81
CA ALA A 125 -16.19 6.62 -1.98
C ALA A 125 -16.17 5.74 -3.26
N THR A 126 -15.37 4.67 -3.26
CA THR A 126 -15.13 3.82 -4.43
C THR A 126 -14.98 2.33 -4.10
N TYR A 127 -15.38 1.49 -5.06
CA TYR A 127 -14.98 0.09 -5.15
C TYR A 127 -13.66 -0.05 -5.89
N ASP A 128 -12.69 -0.75 -5.28
CA ASP A 128 -11.42 -1.12 -5.90
C ASP A 128 -11.55 -2.48 -6.60
N ALA A 129 -11.61 -2.46 -7.93
CA ALA A 129 -11.78 -3.65 -8.75
C ALA A 129 -10.56 -4.58 -8.72
N THR A 130 -9.36 -4.04 -8.50
CA THR A 130 -8.13 -4.82 -8.37
C THR A 130 -8.20 -5.66 -7.11
N ALA A 131 -8.53 -5.04 -5.98
CA ALA A 131 -8.67 -5.71 -4.70
C ALA A 131 -9.76 -6.78 -4.77
N ILE A 132 -10.94 -6.42 -5.30
CA ILE A 132 -12.09 -7.34 -5.46
C ILE A 132 -11.72 -8.51 -6.38
N ALA A 133 -11.15 -8.24 -7.56
CA ALA A 133 -10.81 -9.28 -8.52
C ALA A 133 -9.79 -10.28 -7.96
N TRP A 134 -8.80 -9.76 -7.22
CA TRP A 134 -7.87 -10.61 -6.51
C TRP A 134 -8.55 -11.41 -5.41
N THR A 135 -9.41 -10.81 -4.56
CA THR A 135 -10.20 -11.57 -3.57
C THR A 135 -10.94 -12.72 -4.21
N ARG A 136 -11.66 -12.47 -5.33
CA ARG A 136 -12.42 -13.51 -6.04
C ARG A 136 -11.53 -14.57 -6.65
N THR A 137 -10.34 -14.21 -7.12
CA THR A 137 -9.35 -15.17 -7.59
C THR A 137 -8.93 -16.12 -6.46
N CYS A 138 -8.67 -15.57 -5.27
CA CYS A 138 -8.36 -16.37 -4.08
C CYS A 138 -9.53 -17.28 -3.71
N MET A 139 -10.76 -16.76 -3.72
CA MET A 139 -11.98 -17.51 -3.43
C MET A 139 -12.17 -18.68 -4.41
N LEU A 140 -11.98 -18.47 -5.72
CA LEU A 140 -12.07 -19.53 -6.73
C LEU A 140 -11.02 -20.62 -6.51
N ARG A 141 -9.76 -20.21 -6.23
CA ARG A 141 -8.67 -21.16 -5.96
C ARG A 141 -8.97 -22.01 -4.72
N LEU A 142 -9.51 -21.40 -3.65
CA LEU A 142 -9.92 -22.12 -2.45
C LEU A 142 -11.14 -23.01 -2.70
N ALA A 143 -12.17 -22.52 -3.39
CA ALA A 143 -13.36 -23.28 -3.71
C ALA A 143 -13.04 -24.56 -4.48
N ASN A 144 -12.08 -24.51 -5.41
CA ASN A 144 -11.60 -25.68 -6.16
C ASN A 144 -10.90 -26.74 -5.28
N ARG A 145 -10.57 -26.42 -4.02
CA ARG A 145 -9.95 -27.33 -3.04
C ARG A 145 -10.93 -27.90 -2.03
N LEU A 146 -12.15 -27.39 -2.01
CA LEU A 146 -13.23 -27.90 -1.17
C LEU A 146 -14.01 -29.00 -1.92
N PRO A 147 -14.70 -29.90 -1.21
CA PRO A 147 -15.64 -30.84 -1.84
C PRO A 147 -16.64 -30.09 -2.73
N SER A 148 -16.99 -30.66 -3.88
CA SER A 148 -17.86 -30.02 -4.87
C SER A 148 -19.28 -29.74 -4.35
N ASP A 149 -19.72 -30.47 -3.32
CA ASP A 149 -21.01 -30.30 -2.64
C ASP A 149 -20.96 -29.32 -1.46
N ASP A 150 -19.77 -28.83 -1.09
CA ASP A 150 -19.59 -27.88 0.01
C ASP A 150 -20.32 -26.55 -0.29
N PRO A 151 -21.26 -26.12 0.57
CA PRO A 151 -22.00 -24.88 0.35
C PRO A 151 -21.08 -23.66 0.27
N LEU A 152 -19.96 -23.65 1.01
CA LEU A 152 -19.01 -22.55 1.00
C LEU A 152 -18.31 -22.42 -0.36
N ALA A 153 -18.04 -23.55 -1.02
CA ALA A 153 -17.46 -23.57 -2.37
C ALA A 153 -18.46 -23.03 -3.39
N ARG A 154 -19.74 -23.43 -3.29
CA ARG A 154 -20.82 -22.94 -4.14
C ARG A 154 -21.00 -21.43 -4.02
N ASP A 155 -21.08 -20.93 -2.79
CA ASP A 155 -21.24 -19.50 -2.52
C ASP A 155 -20.02 -18.71 -3.03
N ALA A 156 -18.81 -19.22 -2.83
CA ALA A 156 -17.60 -18.59 -3.33
C ALA A 156 -17.59 -18.46 -4.87
N ILE A 157 -18.02 -19.52 -5.57
CA ILE A 157 -18.15 -19.55 -7.02
C ILE A 157 -19.24 -18.59 -7.50
N GLU A 158 -20.40 -18.56 -6.84
CA GLU A 158 -21.48 -17.61 -7.16
C GLU A 158 -20.97 -16.17 -7.09
N ARG A 159 -20.30 -15.81 -5.98
CA ARG A 159 -19.77 -14.45 -5.76
C ARG A 159 -18.72 -14.07 -6.80
N ALA A 160 -17.83 -14.99 -7.15
CA ALA A 160 -16.87 -14.75 -8.22
C ALA A 160 -17.55 -14.58 -9.58
N GLY A 161 -18.61 -15.35 -9.85
CA GLY A 161 -19.40 -15.26 -11.10
C GLY A 161 -20.10 -13.92 -11.27
N GLU A 162 -20.65 -13.36 -10.20
CA GLU A 162 -21.25 -12.01 -10.23
C GLU A 162 -20.21 -10.93 -10.54
N THR A 163 -19.03 -11.01 -9.93
CA THR A 163 -17.91 -10.10 -10.24
C THR A 163 -17.44 -10.28 -11.69
N VAL A 164 -17.32 -11.52 -12.18
CA VAL A 164 -16.95 -11.82 -13.58
C VAL A 164 -17.95 -11.20 -14.55
N ALA A 165 -19.25 -11.36 -14.31
CA ALA A 165 -20.30 -10.76 -15.14
C ALA A 165 -20.16 -9.23 -15.18
N PHE A 166 -19.96 -8.58 -14.03
CA PHE A 166 -19.76 -7.15 -13.95
C PHE A 166 -18.53 -6.66 -14.73
N LEU A 167 -17.38 -7.34 -14.56
CA LEU A 167 -16.14 -6.96 -15.25
C LEU A 167 -16.24 -7.18 -16.76
N LEU A 168 -16.93 -8.25 -17.20
CA LEU A 168 -17.20 -8.51 -18.62
C LEU A 168 -18.08 -7.43 -19.27
N ASP A 169 -19.01 -6.86 -18.52
CA ASP A 169 -19.89 -5.79 -19.00
C ASP A 169 -19.24 -4.41 -18.87
N SER A 170 -18.24 -4.27 -18.00
CA SER A 170 -17.48 -3.03 -17.77
C SER A 170 -16.22 -2.91 -18.64
N GLN A 171 -15.82 -3.99 -19.33
CA GLN A 171 -14.65 -3.97 -20.21
C GLN A 171 -14.86 -3.01 -21.38
N ARG A 172 -13.87 -2.14 -21.58
CA ARG A 172 -13.82 -1.19 -22.70
C ARG A 172 -13.51 -1.90 -24.01
N GLN A 173 -13.78 -1.22 -25.13
CA GLN A 173 -13.54 -1.75 -26.47
C GLN A 173 -12.06 -2.03 -26.77
N ASP A 174 -11.15 -1.28 -26.15
CA ASP A 174 -9.70 -1.50 -26.22
C ASP A 174 -9.24 -2.71 -25.39
N GLY A 175 -10.10 -3.28 -24.56
CA GLY A 175 -9.79 -4.39 -23.67
C GLY A 175 -9.48 -3.97 -22.23
N ALA A 176 -9.33 -2.68 -21.95
CA ALA A 176 -9.09 -2.18 -20.61
C ALA A 176 -10.27 -2.45 -19.67
N ILE A 177 -9.97 -2.79 -18.42
CA ILE A 177 -10.97 -2.98 -17.36
C ILE A 177 -10.72 -1.92 -16.29
N PRO A 178 -11.64 -0.97 -16.06
CA PRO A 178 -11.43 0.08 -15.07
C PRO A 178 -11.18 -0.47 -13.66
N SER A 179 -10.24 0.15 -12.95
CA SER A 179 -9.77 -0.29 -11.63
C SER A 179 -10.58 0.29 -10.47
N ARG A 180 -11.36 1.36 -10.70
CA ARG A 180 -12.17 2.03 -9.67
C ARG A 180 -13.56 2.36 -10.17
N TYR A 181 -14.55 2.10 -9.32
CA TYR A 181 -15.95 2.39 -9.58
C TYR A 181 -16.54 3.18 -8.43
N ASP A 182 -17.31 4.23 -8.72
CA ASP A 182 -18.06 4.96 -7.71
C ASP A 182 -19.10 4.04 -7.03
N THR A 183 -19.23 4.13 -5.71
CA THR A 183 -20.12 3.24 -4.95
C THR A 183 -21.61 3.51 -5.17
N THR A 184 -21.97 4.68 -5.73
CA THR A 184 -23.36 5.14 -5.94
C THR A 184 -23.94 4.72 -7.28
N TYR A 185 -23.17 4.82 -8.36
CA TYR A 185 -23.59 4.61 -9.74
C TYR A 185 -22.89 3.42 -10.39
N LEU A 186 -21.85 2.88 -9.74
CA LEU A 186 -20.98 1.84 -10.29
C LEU A 186 -20.35 2.25 -11.63
N ALA A 187 -20.29 3.55 -11.89
CA ALA A 187 -19.60 4.10 -13.04
C ALA A 187 -18.11 4.10 -12.75
N PRO A 188 -17.26 3.81 -13.75
CA PRO A 188 -15.83 4.00 -13.58
C PRO A 188 -15.51 5.46 -13.21
N GLU A 189 -14.57 5.69 -12.30
CA GLU A 189 -14.15 7.07 -11.97
C GLU A 189 -13.57 7.78 -13.21
N GLN A 190 -13.74 9.11 -13.33
CA GLN A 190 -13.24 9.89 -14.48
C GLN A 190 -11.73 9.76 -14.72
N THR A 191 -10.96 9.58 -13.65
CA THR A 191 -9.52 9.27 -13.74
C THR A 191 -9.27 7.85 -14.23
N ALA A 192 -10.12 6.88 -13.88
CA ALA A 192 -10.04 5.50 -14.36
C ALA A 192 -10.56 5.32 -15.81
N THR A 193 -11.45 6.20 -16.30
CA THR A 193 -11.89 6.19 -17.71
C THR A 193 -10.86 6.79 -18.65
N THR A 194 -10.03 7.72 -18.17
CA THR A 194 -8.99 8.40 -18.96
C THR A 194 -7.60 7.79 -18.78
N ALA A 195 -7.37 7.05 -17.69
CA ALA A 195 -6.14 6.30 -17.48
C ALA A 195 -6.06 5.06 -18.39
N LEU A 196 -4.83 4.60 -18.62
CA LEU A 196 -4.52 3.38 -19.36
C LEU A 196 -4.88 2.09 -18.57
N ALA A 197 -5.48 2.20 -17.37
CA ALA A 197 -5.94 1.09 -16.53
C ALA A 197 -4.91 -0.07 -16.36
N PRO A 198 -3.69 0.21 -15.87
CA PRO A 198 -2.64 -0.79 -15.65
C PRO A 198 -3.09 -1.94 -14.74
N GLU A 199 -4.05 -1.71 -13.84
CA GLU A 199 -4.55 -2.72 -12.92
C GLU A 199 -5.53 -3.72 -13.55
N SER A 200 -5.81 -3.58 -14.85
CA SER A 200 -6.58 -4.56 -15.65
C SER A 200 -6.04 -5.98 -15.50
N GLY A 201 -4.76 -6.16 -15.13
CA GLY A 201 -4.13 -7.45 -14.90
C GLY A 201 -4.83 -8.30 -13.84
N ALA A 202 -5.30 -7.72 -12.73
CA ALA A 202 -5.98 -8.48 -11.68
C ALA A 202 -7.35 -8.99 -12.13
N ALA A 203 -8.09 -8.15 -12.86
CA ALA A 203 -9.35 -8.53 -13.49
C ALA A 203 -9.15 -9.62 -14.56
N ALA A 204 -8.12 -9.47 -15.41
CA ALA A 204 -7.75 -10.47 -16.41
C ALA A 204 -7.40 -11.81 -15.77
N LEU A 205 -6.68 -11.81 -14.64
CA LEU A 205 -6.37 -13.02 -13.89
C LEU A 205 -7.65 -13.69 -13.36
N LEU A 206 -8.59 -12.94 -12.78
CA LEU A 206 -9.87 -13.48 -12.33
C LEU A 206 -10.64 -14.12 -13.49
N LEU A 207 -10.75 -13.43 -14.62
CA LEU A 207 -11.46 -13.92 -15.81
C LEU A 207 -10.82 -15.21 -16.34
N ALA A 208 -9.47 -15.28 -16.37
CA ALA A 208 -8.74 -16.47 -16.74
C ALA A 208 -8.97 -17.63 -15.75
N GLU A 209 -8.98 -17.35 -14.45
CA GLU A 209 -9.25 -18.36 -13.42
C GLU A 209 -10.69 -18.87 -13.45
N TRP A 210 -11.66 -18.00 -13.74
CA TRP A 210 -13.05 -18.37 -13.99
C TRP A 210 -13.16 -19.37 -15.14
N ALA A 211 -12.57 -19.03 -16.29
CA ALA A 211 -12.58 -19.88 -17.48
C ALA A 211 -11.90 -21.24 -17.25
N SER A 212 -10.83 -21.25 -16.44
CA SER A 212 -10.07 -22.46 -16.14
C SER A 212 -10.89 -23.53 -15.41
N GLY A 213 -11.89 -23.11 -14.62
CA GLY A 213 -12.79 -24.02 -13.93
C GLY A 213 -13.94 -24.54 -14.81
N GLY A 214 -13.96 -24.25 -16.11
CA GLY A 214 -15.01 -24.71 -17.02
C GLY A 214 -16.37 -24.07 -16.82
N ARG A 215 -16.41 -22.84 -16.29
CA ARG A 215 -17.64 -22.14 -15.93
C ARG A 215 -18.08 -21.18 -17.04
N GLU A 216 -19.39 -21.12 -17.31
CA GLU A 216 -19.94 -20.20 -18.31
C GLU A 216 -20.04 -18.75 -17.78
N PRO A 217 -19.84 -17.71 -18.62
CA PRO A 217 -19.52 -17.76 -20.04
C PRO A 217 -18.01 -17.97 -20.29
N ARG A 218 -17.58 -19.19 -20.60
CA ARG A 218 -16.16 -19.58 -20.56
C ARG A 218 -15.35 -18.88 -21.64
N SER A 219 -15.82 -18.96 -22.90
CA SER A 219 -15.12 -18.34 -24.03
C SER A 219 -15.05 -16.83 -23.86
N ARG A 220 -16.18 -16.20 -23.52
CA ARG A 220 -16.25 -14.74 -23.31
C ARG A 220 -15.28 -14.28 -22.22
N ALA A 221 -15.20 -15.00 -21.10
CA ALA A 221 -14.25 -14.69 -20.03
C ALA A 221 -12.79 -14.81 -20.49
N LEU A 222 -12.45 -15.89 -21.21
CA LEU A 222 -11.08 -16.10 -21.70
C LEU A 222 -10.68 -15.08 -22.78
N ASP A 223 -11.61 -14.73 -23.68
CA ASP A 223 -11.39 -13.74 -24.73
C ASP A 223 -11.24 -12.33 -24.15
N ALA A 224 -12.06 -11.98 -23.14
CA ALA A 224 -11.94 -10.74 -22.39
C ALA A 224 -10.62 -10.65 -21.63
N ALA A 225 -10.19 -11.73 -20.97
CA ALA A 225 -8.90 -11.79 -20.27
C ALA A 225 -7.73 -11.56 -21.26
N ALA A 226 -7.78 -12.20 -22.44
CA ALA A 226 -6.78 -12.02 -23.48
C ALA A 226 -6.79 -10.60 -24.07
N ALA A 227 -7.96 -9.99 -24.25
CA ALA A 227 -8.08 -8.60 -24.69
C ALA A 227 -7.47 -7.62 -23.67
N ALA A 228 -7.70 -7.84 -22.36
CA ALA A 228 -7.07 -7.05 -21.31
C ALA A 228 -5.54 -7.21 -21.30
N VAL A 229 -5.01 -8.42 -21.48
CA VAL A 229 -3.55 -8.63 -21.61
C VAL A 229 -2.99 -7.91 -22.83
N ARG A 230 -3.67 -7.97 -23.99
CA ARG A 230 -3.25 -7.23 -25.19
C ARG A 230 -3.23 -5.72 -24.98
N HIS A 231 -4.26 -5.17 -24.36
CA HIS A 231 -4.30 -3.76 -23.94
C HIS A 231 -3.08 -3.39 -23.07
N LEU A 232 -2.78 -4.22 -22.07
CA LEU A 232 -1.62 -4.00 -21.20
C LEU A 232 -0.28 -4.05 -21.97
N VAL A 233 -0.15 -4.93 -22.95
CA VAL A 233 1.07 -5.02 -23.80
C VAL A 233 1.19 -3.83 -24.76
N HIS A 234 0.08 -3.41 -25.39
CA HIS A 234 0.11 -2.41 -26.45
C HIS A 234 0.12 -0.98 -25.93
N ASP A 235 -0.60 -0.71 -24.84
CA ASP A 235 -0.86 0.66 -24.38
C ASP A 235 -0.19 0.97 -23.04
N VAL A 236 -0.20 0.04 -22.08
CA VAL A 236 0.36 0.27 -20.74
C VAL A 236 1.87 0.05 -20.70
N LEU A 237 2.34 -1.09 -21.20
CA LEU A 237 3.75 -1.46 -21.13
C LEU A 237 4.66 -0.42 -21.81
N PRO A 238 4.37 0.07 -23.04
CA PRO A 238 5.25 1.02 -23.73
C PRO A 238 5.23 2.42 -23.11
N SER A 239 4.10 2.82 -22.50
CA SER A 239 4.00 4.11 -21.81
C SER A 239 4.69 4.09 -20.44
N GLY A 240 5.01 2.91 -19.90
CA GLY A 240 5.53 2.75 -18.55
C GLY A 240 4.56 3.19 -17.46
N SER A 241 3.27 3.35 -17.78
CA SER A 241 2.25 3.90 -16.87
C SER A 241 1.68 2.86 -15.93
N TRP A 242 2.56 2.10 -15.27
CA TRP A 242 2.19 1.12 -14.26
C TRP A 242 1.87 1.86 -12.96
N GLN A 243 0.61 1.94 -12.58
CA GLN A 243 0.17 2.55 -11.32
C GLN A 243 -0.56 1.50 -10.51
N ASP A 244 -0.35 1.50 -9.18
CA ASP A 244 -1.07 0.63 -8.26
C ASP A 244 -2.20 1.42 -7.58
N SER A 245 -3.41 0.86 -7.55
CA SER A 245 -4.60 1.50 -6.98
C SER A 245 -4.49 1.81 -5.48
N GLU A 246 -3.56 1.17 -4.78
CA GLU A 246 -3.33 1.32 -3.35
C GLU A 246 -2.46 2.54 -2.98
N VAL A 247 -1.99 3.30 -3.98
CA VAL A 247 -1.23 4.53 -3.75
C VAL A 247 -2.19 5.73 -3.67
N PRO A 248 -2.13 6.57 -2.60
CA PRO A 248 -2.95 7.77 -2.50
C PRO A 248 -2.75 8.71 -3.69
N ALA A 249 -3.85 9.29 -4.19
CA ALA A 249 -3.81 10.26 -5.28
C ALA A 249 -2.85 11.41 -4.96
N GLY A 250 -1.96 11.75 -5.91
CA GLY A 250 -0.99 12.84 -5.77
C GLY A 250 0.41 12.43 -5.29
N ARG A 251 0.66 11.14 -5.04
CA ARG A 251 2.00 10.61 -4.68
C ARG A 251 2.38 9.37 -5.51
N ALA A 252 2.63 9.49 -6.81
CA ALA A 252 3.55 8.57 -7.50
C ALA A 252 3.82 9.00 -8.95
N THR A 253 5.09 9.21 -9.26
CA THR A 253 5.65 9.26 -10.62
C THR A 253 6.44 7.97 -10.93
N GLY A 254 6.11 6.85 -10.28
CA GLY A 254 6.90 5.61 -10.37
C GLY A 254 6.03 4.40 -10.70
N GLN A 255 6.64 3.39 -11.32
CA GLN A 255 5.94 2.19 -11.75
C GLN A 255 5.53 1.30 -10.56
N GLY A 256 4.28 0.84 -10.55
CA GLY A 256 3.70 -0.09 -9.57
C GLY A 256 4.03 -1.54 -9.88
N SER A 257 4.45 -2.30 -8.85
CA SER A 257 4.93 -3.67 -9.01
C SER A 257 3.79 -4.70 -8.97
N LEU A 258 2.67 -4.39 -8.31
CA LEU A 258 1.53 -5.30 -8.20
C LEU A 258 0.75 -5.41 -9.51
N ALA A 259 0.50 -4.30 -10.19
CA ALA A 259 -0.15 -4.31 -11.51
C ALA A 259 0.61 -5.19 -12.52
N LEU A 260 1.93 -5.04 -12.60
CA LEU A 260 2.81 -5.89 -13.43
C LEU A 260 2.76 -7.36 -13.02
N THR A 261 2.76 -7.64 -11.71
CA THR A 261 2.68 -8.99 -11.17
C THR A 261 1.38 -9.69 -11.62
N PHE A 262 0.24 -9.00 -11.51
CA PHE A 262 -1.03 -9.56 -11.95
C PHE A 262 -1.11 -9.72 -13.47
N ALA A 263 -0.55 -8.78 -14.24
CA ALA A 263 -0.48 -8.87 -15.70
C ALA A 263 0.30 -10.13 -16.15
N ALA A 264 1.46 -10.37 -15.54
CA ALA A 264 2.27 -11.56 -15.79
C ALA A 264 1.52 -12.86 -15.45
N LEU A 265 0.91 -12.92 -14.25
CA LEU A 265 0.14 -14.09 -13.83
C LEU A 265 -1.09 -14.34 -14.72
N ALA A 266 -1.79 -13.29 -15.15
CA ALA A 266 -2.91 -13.40 -16.07
C ALA A 266 -2.45 -13.98 -17.41
N ALA A 267 -1.41 -13.42 -18.02
CA ALA A 267 -0.88 -13.88 -19.30
C ALA A 267 -0.46 -15.35 -19.26
N LEU A 268 0.27 -15.78 -18.21
CA LEU A 268 0.64 -17.18 -17.99
C LEU A 268 -0.60 -18.08 -17.81
N ARG A 269 -1.60 -17.63 -17.03
CA ARG A 269 -2.82 -18.40 -16.78
C ARG A 269 -3.70 -18.55 -18.03
N ILE A 270 -3.71 -17.56 -18.91
CA ILE A 270 -4.39 -17.65 -20.21
C ILE A 270 -3.59 -18.57 -21.14
N HIS A 271 -2.25 -18.46 -21.16
CA HIS A 271 -1.38 -19.33 -21.95
C HIS A 271 -1.55 -20.81 -21.59
N GLU A 272 -1.69 -21.15 -20.31
CA GLU A 272 -2.00 -22.52 -19.85
C GLU A 272 -3.28 -23.09 -20.48
N GLN A 273 -4.28 -22.24 -20.72
CA GLN A 273 -5.58 -22.65 -21.26
C GLN A 273 -5.64 -22.56 -22.79
N ARG A 274 -4.88 -21.64 -23.36
CA ARG A 274 -4.80 -21.36 -24.80
C ARG A 274 -3.33 -21.07 -25.16
N PRO A 275 -2.51 -22.12 -25.35
CA PRO A 275 -1.08 -21.96 -25.61
C PRO A 275 -0.86 -21.21 -26.92
N THR A 276 -0.41 -19.97 -26.81
CA THR A 276 -0.05 -19.10 -27.94
C THR A 276 1.29 -18.41 -27.63
N PRO A 277 2.18 -18.24 -28.63
CA PRO A 277 3.43 -17.51 -28.44
C PRO A 277 3.18 -16.09 -27.94
N GLU A 278 2.19 -15.38 -28.49
CA GLU A 278 1.80 -14.02 -28.11
C GLU A 278 1.61 -13.85 -26.60
N LEU A 279 0.84 -14.74 -25.94
CA LEU A 279 0.60 -14.65 -24.50
C LEU A 279 1.81 -15.02 -23.65
N ARG A 280 2.64 -15.96 -24.13
CA ARG A 280 3.90 -16.31 -23.47
C ARG A 280 4.88 -15.15 -23.55
N ASP A 281 4.98 -14.52 -24.71
CA ASP A 281 5.84 -13.37 -24.96
C ASP A 281 5.35 -12.14 -24.17
N ALA A 282 4.04 -11.96 -24.03
CA ALA A 282 3.45 -10.95 -23.13
C ALA A 282 3.86 -11.19 -21.67
N ALA A 283 3.74 -12.42 -21.18
CA ALA A 283 4.16 -12.77 -19.83
C ALA A 283 5.66 -12.52 -19.60
N VAL A 284 6.51 -12.89 -20.56
CA VAL A 284 7.96 -12.63 -20.54
C VAL A 284 8.23 -11.13 -20.48
N GLN A 285 7.55 -10.32 -21.30
CA GLN A 285 7.69 -8.86 -21.29
C GLN A 285 7.32 -8.24 -19.94
N PHE A 286 6.20 -8.67 -19.33
CA PHE A 286 5.82 -8.19 -18.00
C PHE A 286 6.81 -8.62 -16.91
N LEU A 287 7.29 -9.85 -16.94
CA LEU A 287 8.29 -10.34 -15.98
C LEU A 287 9.63 -9.63 -16.16
N ASP A 288 10.07 -9.40 -17.39
CA ASP A 288 11.30 -8.66 -17.69
C ASP A 288 11.18 -7.21 -17.20
N GLN A 289 10.04 -6.54 -17.40
CA GLN A 289 9.77 -5.22 -16.84
C GLN A 289 9.76 -5.23 -15.31
N LEU A 290 9.07 -6.18 -14.69
CA LEU A 290 9.05 -6.37 -13.24
C LEU A 290 10.45 -6.61 -12.68
N SER A 291 11.32 -7.26 -13.44
CA SER A 291 12.70 -7.55 -13.06
C SER A 291 13.58 -6.30 -12.95
N LEU A 292 13.20 -5.20 -13.63
CA LEU A 292 13.88 -3.91 -13.54
C LEU A 292 13.61 -3.21 -12.20
N GLN A 293 12.49 -3.52 -11.55
CA GLN A 293 12.11 -2.98 -10.25
C GLN A 293 12.75 -3.74 -9.08
N GLN A 294 13.38 -4.89 -9.36
CA GLN A 294 14.02 -5.72 -8.34
C GLN A 294 15.39 -5.16 -7.94
N GLN A 295 15.55 -4.91 -6.64
CA GLN A 295 16.79 -4.39 -6.07
C GLN A 295 17.92 -5.43 -6.16
N THR A 296 19.01 -5.06 -6.83
CA THR A 296 20.20 -5.89 -7.01
C THR A 296 21.25 -5.73 -5.90
N TRP A 297 20.97 -4.88 -4.91
CA TRP A 297 21.80 -4.58 -3.77
C TRP A 297 21.12 -4.97 -2.46
N SER A 298 21.93 -5.08 -1.40
CA SER A 298 21.51 -5.36 -0.03
C SER A 298 21.79 -4.12 0.83
N PRO A 299 20.87 -3.65 1.68
CA PRO A 299 21.15 -2.57 2.60
C PRO A 299 22.31 -2.94 3.53
N PRO A 300 23.23 -2.02 3.84
CA PRO A 300 24.38 -2.33 4.70
C PRO A 300 23.99 -2.98 6.04
N TRP A 301 22.86 -2.57 6.62
CA TRP A 301 22.34 -3.13 7.86
C TRP A 301 21.74 -4.54 7.72
N LEU A 302 21.26 -4.96 6.53
CA LEU A 302 20.92 -6.37 6.24
C LEU A 302 22.13 -7.20 5.84
N ALA A 303 23.06 -6.61 5.07
CA ALA A 303 24.29 -7.28 4.64
C ALA A 303 25.17 -7.69 5.84
N ARG A 304 24.98 -7.04 7.00
CA ARG A 304 25.62 -7.37 8.28
C ARG A 304 25.01 -8.57 8.99
N ASP A 305 23.86 -9.08 8.56
CA ASP A 305 23.27 -10.28 9.13
C ASP A 305 24.00 -11.52 8.61
N PRO A 306 24.76 -12.25 9.47
CA PRO A 306 25.56 -13.40 9.07
C PRO A 306 24.71 -14.58 8.58
N ARG A 307 23.40 -14.56 8.83
CA ARG A 307 22.48 -15.53 8.28
C ARG A 307 22.28 -15.31 6.78
N PHE A 308 22.48 -14.10 6.25
CA PHE A 308 22.14 -13.77 4.86
C PHE A 308 23.16 -12.81 4.20
N PRO A 309 24.42 -13.23 4.05
CA PRO A 309 25.48 -12.36 3.49
C PRO A 309 25.21 -11.88 2.06
N ASP A 310 24.32 -12.56 1.32
CA ASP A 310 23.96 -12.27 -0.08
C ASP A 310 22.47 -11.91 -0.25
N LEU A 311 21.81 -11.30 0.75
CA LEU A 311 20.39 -11.00 0.67
C LEU A 311 20.07 -9.89 -0.35
N ARG A 312 19.80 -10.27 -1.60
CA ARG A 312 19.39 -9.38 -2.69
C ARG A 312 17.95 -9.67 -3.10
N GLY A 313 17.41 -8.85 -4.01
CA GLY A 313 16.13 -9.11 -4.64
C GLY A 313 14.93 -8.45 -3.97
N GLY A 314 15.17 -7.49 -3.06
CA GLY A 314 14.11 -6.67 -2.47
C GLY A 314 13.31 -5.92 -3.54
N MET A 315 12.01 -5.70 -3.29
CA MET A 315 11.12 -5.07 -4.26
C MET A 315 10.21 -4.06 -3.56
N GLY A 316 10.24 -2.80 -4.00
CA GLY A 316 9.30 -1.79 -3.52
C GLY A 316 7.89 -2.01 -4.06
N CYS A 317 6.89 -1.42 -3.40
CA CYS A 317 5.53 -1.35 -3.96
C CYS A 317 5.45 -0.46 -5.19
N HIS A 318 6.33 0.52 -5.30
CA HIS A 318 6.58 1.30 -6.50
C HIS A 318 8.04 1.72 -6.55
N GLU A 319 8.54 2.13 -7.72
CA GLU A 319 9.94 2.54 -7.90
C GLU A 319 10.37 3.67 -6.94
N ALA A 320 9.45 4.58 -6.61
CA ALA A 320 9.70 5.69 -5.69
C ALA A 320 9.52 5.35 -4.19
N ALA A 321 9.27 4.08 -3.82
CA ALA A 321 9.01 3.70 -2.44
C ALA A 321 10.31 3.77 -1.65
N ALA A 322 10.30 4.43 -0.49
CA ALA A 322 11.47 4.54 0.38
C ALA A 322 11.87 3.23 1.08
N ARG A 323 11.18 2.12 0.78
CA ARG A 323 11.43 0.80 1.35
C ARG A 323 12.28 -0.04 0.40
N TRP A 324 13.33 -0.68 0.93
CA TRP A 324 14.16 -1.60 0.15
C TRP A 324 13.36 -2.81 -0.37
N SER A 325 12.45 -3.34 0.45
CA SER A 325 11.50 -4.36 0.03
C SER A 325 10.18 -4.18 0.77
N ASP A 326 9.09 -4.08 0.02
CA ASP A 326 7.73 -4.17 0.52
C ASP A 326 7.34 -5.66 0.59
N PRO A 327 7.05 -6.20 1.78
CA PRO A 327 6.71 -7.61 1.93
C PRO A 327 5.49 -8.05 1.10
N ALA A 328 4.58 -7.13 0.78
CA ALA A 328 3.42 -7.45 -0.04
C ALA A 328 3.77 -7.73 -1.51
N CYS A 329 4.97 -7.33 -1.95
CA CYS A 329 5.52 -7.64 -3.26
C CYS A 329 6.10 -9.06 -3.34
N ALA A 330 6.00 -9.88 -2.29
CA ALA A 330 6.35 -11.29 -2.36
C ALA A 330 5.60 -12.02 -3.50
N LEU A 331 4.39 -11.57 -3.85
CA LEU A 331 3.61 -12.07 -4.99
C LEU A 331 4.36 -12.01 -6.32
N ALA A 332 5.25 -11.02 -6.49
CA ALA A 332 6.08 -10.95 -7.67
C ALA A 332 7.14 -12.06 -7.70
N GLY A 333 7.65 -12.46 -6.53
CA GLY A 333 8.48 -13.65 -6.39
C GLY A 333 7.75 -14.91 -6.84
N TRP A 334 6.47 -15.04 -6.48
CA TRP A 334 5.60 -16.08 -7.00
C TRP A 334 5.43 -16.00 -8.53
N ALA A 335 5.18 -14.82 -9.09
CA ALA A 335 5.05 -14.64 -10.54
C ALA A 335 6.31 -15.04 -11.31
N PHE A 336 7.50 -14.71 -10.80
CA PHE A 336 8.77 -15.17 -11.39
C PHE A 336 8.89 -16.70 -11.36
N LEU A 337 8.55 -17.36 -10.25
CA LEU A 337 8.66 -18.82 -10.17
C LEU A 337 7.66 -19.53 -11.09
N VAL A 338 6.43 -19.02 -11.21
CA VAL A 338 5.46 -19.50 -12.20
C VAL A 338 5.98 -19.23 -13.62
N GLY A 339 6.55 -18.06 -13.86
CA GLY A 339 7.22 -17.73 -15.12
C GLY A 339 8.35 -18.69 -15.48
N TYR A 340 9.15 -19.10 -14.51
CA TYR A 340 10.18 -20.12 -14.69
C TYR A 340 9.59 -21.48 -15.11
N GLU A 341 8.50 -21.95 -14.49
CA GLU A 341 7.85 -23.21 -14.92
C GLU A 341 7.41 -23.17 -16.40
N HIS A 342 7.04 -21.99 -16.90
CA HIS A 342 6.57 -21.78 -18.28
C HIS A 342 7.68 -21.49 -19.30
N THR A 343 8.84 -21.04 -18.85
CA THR A 343 9.89 -20.54 -19.74
C THR A 343 11.20 -21.31 -19.63
N GLY A 344 11.46 -21.98 -18.51
CA GLY A 344 12.77 -22.55 -18.18
C GLY A 344 13.85 -21.50 -17.95
N ARG A 345 13.50 -20.21 -17.85
CA ARG A 345 14.46 -19.12 -17.67
C ARG A 345 15.03 -19.11 -16.26
N ILE A 346 16.30 -19.47 -16.12
CA ILE A 346 17.00 -19.55 -14.83
C ILE A 346 17.07 -18.22 -14.08
N ASP A 347 17.08 -17.09 -14.81
CA ASP A 347 17.00 -15.79 -14.17
C ASP A 347 15.68 -15.61 -13.42
N TYR A 348 14.55 -16.10 -13.92
CA TYR A 348 13.28 -16.08 -13.20
C TYR A 348 13.30 -16.97 -11.95
N LEU A 349 13.91 -18.16 -12.03
CA LEU A 349 14.10 -19.03 -10.86
C LEU A 349 14.85 -18.29 -9.74
N ARG A 350 15.99 -17.68 -10.06
CA ARG A 350 16.83 -16.93 -9.11
C ARG A 350 16.10 -15.72 -8.55
N ARG A 351 15.50 -14.91 -9.43
CA ARG A 351 14.79 -13.67 -9.06
C ARG A 351 13.58 -13.97 -8.18
N GLY A 352 12.83 -15.01 -8.50
CA GLY A 352 11.69 -15.45 -7.71
C GLY A 352 12.07 -15.87 -6.30
N ALA A 353 13.07 -16.75 -6.18
CA ALA A 353 13.60 -17.18 -4.89
C ALA A 353 14.15 -16.00 -4.05
N LEU A 354 14.90 -15.09 -4.68
CA LEU A 354 15.44 -13.90 -4.01
C LEU A 354 14.34 -12.94 -3.55
N ALA A 355 13.31 -12.70 -4.36
CA ALA A 355 12.20 -11.82 -4.01
C ALA A 355 11.38 -12.35 -2.82
N VAL A 356 11.08 -13.65 -2.80
CA VAL A 356 10.37 -14.28 -1.68
C VAL A 356 11.20 -14.16 -0.39
N ARG A 357 12.50 -14.46 -0.47
CA ARG A 357 13.41 -14.31 0.67
C ARG A 357 13.46 -12.86 1.15
N ALA A 358 13.71 -11.91 0.26
CA ALA A 358 13.77 -10.49 0.59
C ALA A 358 12.50 -10.00 1.28
N ALA A 359 11.33 -10.43 0.82
CA ALA A 359 10.06 -10.08 1.43
C ALA A 359 9.90 -10.63 2.86
N ILE A 360 10.33 -11.86 3.12
CA ILE A 360 10.35 -12.45 4.47
C ILE A 360 11.32 -11.68 5.39
N PHE A 361 12.49 -11.26 4.89
CA PHE A 361 13.51 -10.59 5.71
C PHE A 361 13.25 -9.11 5.95
N ALA A 362 12.56 -8.44 5.04
CA ALA A 362 12.10 -7.07 5.26
C ALA A 362 11.18 -6.94 6.48
N LEU A 363 10.67 -8.05 7.02
CA LEU A 363 9.90 -8.09 8.27
C LEU A 363 10.77 -7.93 9.51
N ASP A 364 11.97 -8.50 9.51
CA ASP A 364 12.94 -8.41 10.63
C ASP A 364 13.62 -7.03 10.67
N ALA A 365 13.51 -6.28 9.58
CA ALA A 365 14.21 -5.04 9.30
C ALA A 365 13.53 -3.76 9.78
N GLU A 366 12.20 -3.76 9.89
CA GLU A 366 11.43 -2.54 10.14
C GLU A 366 11.56 -2.14 11.63
N PRO A 367 12.11 -0.95 11.95
CA PRO A 367 12.51 -0.56 13.30
C PRO A 367 11.36 -0.46 14.31
N ASP A 368 10.11 -0.37 13.85
CA ASP A 368 8.92 -0.34 14.70
C ASP A 368 8.36 -1.73 15.03
N GLY A 369 9.08 -2.80 14.69
CA GLY A 369 8.66 -4.18 14.97
C GLY A 369 7.27 -4.42 14.42
N GLY A 370 7.08 -4.10 13.13
CA GLY A 370 5.80 -4.07 12.42
C GLY A 370 4.85 -5.11 13.00
N ALA A 371 3.83 -4.63 13.73
CA ALA A 371 2.93 -5.49 14.48
C ALA A 371 2.51 -6.66 13.58
N ALA A 372 2.62 -7.88 14.12
CA ALA A 372 2.37 -9.14 13.43
C ALA A 372 0.88 -9.28 13.05
N ASP A 373 0.41 -8.42 12.16
CA ASP A 373 -0.90 -8.52 11.55
C ASP A 373 -0.77 -9.50 10.37
N LEU A 374 -1.59 -10.55 10.39
CA LEU A 374 -1.71 -11.52 9.29
C LEU A 374 -2.06 -10.83 7.97
N PHE A 375 -2.83 -9.75 8.00
CA PHE A 375 -3.21 -8.97 6.83
C PHE A 375 -2.26 -7.80 6.56
N GLY A 376 -1.33 -7.56 7.48
CA GLY A 376 -0.20 -6.66 7.30
C GLY A 376 0.87 -7.26 6.39
N PRO A 377 1.89 -6.48 6.03
CA PRO A 377 2.95 -6.92 5.12
C PRO A 377 3.62 -8.25 5.57
N ALA A 378 3.78 -8.44 6.88
CA ALA A 378 4.34 -9.66 7.47
C ALA A 378 3.57 -10.93 7.13
N GLY A 379 2.26 -10.94 7.39
CA GLY A 379 1.45 -12.11 7.08
C GLY A 379 1.33 -12.34 5.57
N VAL A 380 1.38 -11.30 4.75
CA VAL A 380 1.40 -11.43 3.28
C VAL A 380 2.69 -12.11 2.79
N ALA A 381 3.86 -11.68 3.25
CA ALA A 381 5.11 -12.33 2.85
C ALA A 381 5.20 -13.78 3.33
N ALA A 382 4.78 -14.06 4.57
CA ALA A 382 4.71 -15.43 5.10
C ALA A 382 3.72 -16.29 4.30
N ALA A 383 2.58 -15.73 3.93
CA ALA A 383 1.59 -16.37 3.08
C ALA A 383 2.18 -16.74 1.71
N VAL A 384 2.87 -15.81 1.03
CA VAL A 384 3.52 -16.14 -0.25
C VAL A 384 4.64 -17.15 -0.08
N ALA A 385 5.46 -17.04 0.96
CA ALA A 385 6.51 -18.02 1.24
C ALA A 385 5.92 -19.43 1.35
N ARG A 386 4.82 -19.58 2.10
CA ARG A 386 4.11 -20.85 2.24
C ARG A 386 3.50 -21.33 0.92
N LEU A 387 2.92 -20.43 0.14
CA LEU A 387 2.41 -20.70 -1.20
C LEU A 387 3.52 -21.27 -2.11
N VAL A 388 4.67 -20.61 -2.11
CA VAL A 388 5.85 -21.01 -2.89
C VAL A 388 6.35 -22.35 -2.39
N ALA A 389 6.56 -22.52 -1.08
CA ALA A 389 7.01 -23.79 -0.50
C ALA A 389 6.08 -24.96 -0.80
N THR A 390 4.76 -24.71 -0.86
CA THR A 390 3.81 -25.78 -1.18
C THR A 390 3.87 -26.21 -2.64
N ARG A 391 4.07 -25.29 -3.58
CA ARG A 391 4.19 -25.61 -5.01
C ARG A 391 5.61 -26.07 -5.38
N PHE A 392 6.62 -25.43 -4.86
CA PHE A 392 8.01 -25.53 -5.31
C PHE A 392 8.94 -26.22 -4.32
N GLY A 393 8.49 -26.48 -3.09
CA GLY A 393 9.36 -26.91 -2.00
C GLY A 393 10.13 -25.75 -1.36
N ASP A 394 10.82 -26.06 -0.27
CA ASP A 394 11.70 -25.14 0.46
C ASP A 394 13.00 -24.86 -0.30
N ALA A 395 13.38 -25.77 -1.22
CA ALA A 395 14.45 -25.59 -2.18
C ALA A 395 14.06 -26.14 -3.56
N ILE A 396 14.55 -25.46 -4.61
CA ILE A 396 14.30 -25.77 -6.02
C ILE A 396 15.64 -26.07 -6.69
N LEU A 397 15.75 -27.23 -7.33
CA LEU A 397 16.95 -27.66 -8.05
C LEU A 397 16.61 -27.83 -9.53
N ASP A 398 17.18 -27.00 -10.39
CA ASP A 398 17.19 -27.20 -11.84
C ASP A 398 18.43 -28.02 -12.22
N VAL A 399 18.23 -29.33 -12.39
CA VAL A 399 19.32 -30.28 -12.65
C VAL A 399 19.96 -30.05 -14.01
N GLY A 400 19.15 -29.68 -15.01
CA GLY A 400 19.63 -29.39 -16.37
C GLY A 400 20.54 -28.16 -16.44
N ALA A 401 20.22 -27.13 -15.66
CA ALA A 401 21.00 -25.90 -15.57
C ALA A 401 22.10 -25.92 -14.51
N GLY A 402 22.15 -26.96 -13.66
CA GLY A 402 23.09 -27.02 -12.55
C GLY A 402 22.79 -25.97 -11.46
N GLU A 403 21.56 -25.49 -11.36
CA GLU A 403 21.18 -24.41 -10.45
C GLU A 403 20.40 -24.95 -9.25
N ALA A 404 20.67 -24.39 -8.07
CA ALA A 404 19.89 -24.66 -6.87
C ALA A 404 19.61 -23.35 -6.13
N VAL A 405 18.34 -23.14 -5.77
CA VAL A 405 17.89 -21.97 -5.01
C VAL A 405 17.09 -22.40 -3.79
N ALA A 406 17.24 -21.65 -2.71
CA ALA A 406 16.45 -21.80 -1.49
C ALA A 406 15.35 -20.75 -1.46
N ILE A 407 14.19 -21.11 -0.91
CA ILE A 407 13.05 -20.20 -0.67
C ILE A 407 13.02 -19.72 0.78
N GLU A 408 13.27 -20.61 1.74
CA GLU A 408 13.25 -20.30 3.18
C GLU A 408 14.66 -20.24 3.80
N ASN A 409 14.75 -20.43 5.12
CA ASN A 409 15.92 -20.29 6.00
C ASN A 409 17.02 -21.36 5.76
N LEU A 410 17.30 -21.63 4.49
CA LEU A 410 18.37 -22.49 4.02
C LEU A 410 19.54 -21.63 3.54
N ALA A 411 20.75 -22.08 3.86
CA ALA A 411 21.93 -21.62 3.17
C ALA A 411 21.82 -22.00 1.68
N ARG A 412 22.46 -21.23 0.80
CA ARG A 412 22.40 -21.46 -0.64
C ARG A 412 22.74 -22.93 -0.95
N PRO A 413 21.77 -23.74 -1.42
CA PRO A 413 22.04 -25.13 -1.73
C PRO A 413 23.08 -25.19 -2.85
N ARG A 414 23.99 -26.16 -2.75
CA ARG A 414 24.94 -26.45 -3.82
C ARG A 414 24.58 -27.79 -4.41
N MET A 415 24.58 -27.87 -5.72
CA MET A 415 24.31 -29.09 -6.45
C MET A 415 25.45 -29.36 -7.41
N HIS A 416 25.87 -30.62 -7.47
CA HIS A 416 26.81 -31.12 -8.46
C HIS A 416 26.19 -32.34 -9.15
N HIS A 417 26.14 -32.31 -10.47
CA HIS A 417 25.64 -33.42 -11.29
C HIS A 417 26.45 -33.49 -12.60
N VAL A 418 27.31 -34.50 -12.72
CA VAL A 418 28.10 -34.80 -13.93
C VAL A 418 28.09 -36.31 -14.17
N GLY A 419 27.05 -36.81 -14.85
CA GLY A 419 26.95 -38.23 -15.24
C GLY A 419 26.95 -39.24 -14.09
N GLY A 420 26.61 -38.81 -12.88
CA GLY A 420 26.66 -39.59 -11.63
C GLY A 420 25.51 -39.21 -10.68
N PRO A 421 25.63 -39.45 -9.36
CA PRO A 421 24.59 -39.05 -8.42
C PRO A 421 24.37 -37.53 -8.42
N ILE A 422 23.14 -37.11 -8.17
CA ILE A 422 22.84 -35.71 -7.85
C ILE A 422 23.32 -35.49 -6.41
N ALA A 423 24.45 -34.81 -6.26
CA ALA A 423 25.01 -34.48 -4.95
C ALA A 423 24.57 -33.09 -4.51
N ILE A 424 23.97 -33.00 -3.31
CA ILE A 424 23.36 -31.78 -2.78
C ILE A 424 23.99 -31.45 -1.42
N GLN A 425 24.42 -30.21 -1.25
CA GLN A 425 24.67 -29.65 0.07
C GLN A 425 23.43 -28.85 0.50
N LEU A 426 22.71 -29.38 1.49
CA LEU A 426 21.48 -28.79 2.02
C LEU A 426 21.71 -28.41 3.48
N ARG A 427 21.74 -27.10 3.73
CA ARG A 427 22.16 -26.52 5.01
C ARG A 427 21.13 -25.50 5.45
N ARG A 428 20.86 -25.43 6.75
CA ARG A 428 19.86 -24.56 7.38
C ARG A 428 20.51 -23.67 8.43
N PHE A 429 20.12 -22.41 8.53
CA PHE A 429 20.52 -21.61 9.69
C PHE A 429 19.69 -22.01 10.93
N GLY A 430 20.35 -22.39 12.02
CA GLY A 430 19.71 -22.83 13.27
C GLY A 430 20.48 -23.96 13.95
N THR A 431 19.92 -24.47 15.05
CA THR A 431 20.54 -25.52 15.88
C THR A 431 20.09 -26.92 15.53
N ASP A 432 18.86 -27.09 15.03
CA ASP A 432 18.26 -28.40 14.83
C ASP A 432 18.17 -28.77 13.35
N PRO A 433 18.48 -30.03 12.99
CA PRO A 433 18.23 -30.54 11.66
C PRO A 433 16.71 -30.55 11.42
N THR A 434 16.29 -30.15 10.22
CA THR A 434 14.89 -30.26 9.84
C THR A 434 14.73 -30.84 8.46
N ARG A 435 13.61 -31.52 8.26
CA ARG A 435 13.18 -31.93 6.94
C ARG A 435 12.78 -30.70 6.14
N GLN A 436 13.20 -30.70 4.88
CA GLN A 436 12.91 -29.69 3.89
C GLN A 436 12.40 -30.40 2.65
N ARG A 437 11.33 -29.89 2.07
CA ARG A 437 10.84 -30.38 0.81
C ARG A 437 11.69 -29.82 -0.31
N VAL A 438 12.34 -30.68 -1.08
CA VAL A 438 13.21 -30.27 -2.19
C VAL A 438 12.60 -30.76 -3.50
N ARG A 439 12.31 -29.83 -4.42
CA ARG A 439 11.72 -30.14 -5.73
C ARG A 439 12.75 -30.01 -6.83
N PHE A 440 12.74 -30.97 -7.74
CA PHE A 440 13.67 -31.03 -8.86
C PHE A 440 12.94 -30.62 -10.15
N PHE A 441 13.66 -29.96 -11.03
CA PHE A 441 13.21 -29.50 -12.34
C PHE A 441 14.24 -29.87 -13.41
N ALA A 442 13.78 -29.88 -14.65
CA ALA A 442 14.59 -30.15 -15.84
C ALA A 442 15.48 -31.40 -15.71
N LEU A 443 14.93 -32.47 -15.13
CA LEU A 443 15.59 -33.77 -15.11
C LEU A 443 15.78 -34.28 -16.55
N PRO A 444 16.94 -34.89 -16.87
CA PRO A 444 17.13 -35.58 -18.15
C PRO A 444 15.97 -36.56 -18.44
N PRO A 445 15.25 -36.40 -19.58
CA PRO A 445 14.02 -37.14 -19.84
C PRO A 445 14.24 -38.64 -20.10
N ASP A 446 15.47 -39.04 -20.42
CA ASP A 446 15.91 -40.40 -20.68
C ASP A 446 16.33 -41.19 -19.42
N VAL A 447 16.37 -40.53 -18.26
CA VAL A 447 16.79 -41.13 -16.99
C VAL A 447 15.58 -41.39 -16.09
N ALA A 448 15.24 -42.66 -15.89
CA ALA A 448 14.08 -43.06 -15.09
C ALA A 448 14.28 -42.88 -13.57
N SER A 449 15.53 -42.92 -13.10
CA SER A 449 15.86 -42.81 -11.67
C SER A 449 17.24 -42.20 -11.47
N PHE A 450 17.40 -41.43 -10.40
CA PHE A 450 18.62 -40.71 -10.07
C PHE A 450 19.15 -41.18 -8.72
N ALA A 451 20.45 -41.43 -8.62
CA ALA A 451 21.10 -41.61 -7.34
C ALA A 451 21.20 -40.25 -6.65
N LEU A 452 20.81 -40.18 -5.38
CA LEU A 452 20.81 -38.95 -4.60
C LEU A 452 21.83 -39.04 -3.46
N GLU A 453 22.64 -37.99 -3.32
CA GLU A 453 23.55 -37.81 -2.19
C GLU A 453 23.27 -36.47 -1.54
N VAL A 454 23.05 -36.46 -0.22
CA VAL A 454 22.75 -35.24 0.53
C VAL A 454 23.76 -35.11 1.67
N ASN A 455 24.48 -33.99 1.70
CA ASN A 455 25.52 -33.71 2.70
C ASN A 455 26.54 -34.86 2.85
N GLY A 456 26.97 -35.46 1.73
CA GLY A 456 27.92 -36.58 1.75
C GLY A 456 27.30 -37.95 2.04
N THR A 457 25.99 -38.02 2.32
CA THR A 457 25.28 -39.27 2.62
C THR A 457 24.48 -39.73 1.40
N SER A 458 24.77 -40.92 0.88
CA SER A 458 23.98 -41.52 -0.19
C SER A 458 22.61 -41.96 0.33
N LEU A 459 21.54 -41.50 -0.33
CA LEU A 459 20.15 -41.83 0.00
C LEU A 459 19.56 -42.89 -0.93
N GLY A 460 20.33 -43.38 -1.91
CA GLY A 460 19.90 -44.38 -2.89
C GLY A 460 19.28 -43.79 -4.15
N LEU A 461 18.52 -44.62 -4.88
CA LEU A 461 17.88 -44.27 -6.14
C LEU A 461 16.48 -43.72 -5.91
N PHE A 462 16.17 -42.59 -6.56
CA PHE A 462 14.86 -41.96 -6.55
C PHE A 462 14.28 -41.94 -7.97
N PRO A 463 13.03 -42.39 -8.16
CA PRO A 463 12.32 -42.23 -9.43
C PRO A 463 12.21 -40.74 -9.83
N ALA A 464 12.34 -40.45 -11.13
CA ALA A 464 12.19 -39.09 -11.64
C ALA A 464 10.84 -38.44 -11.25
N PRO A 465 9.68 -39.14 -11.30
CA PRO A 465 8.40 -38.55 -10.86
C PRO A 465 8.39 -38.10 -9.40
N ASP A 466 9.06 -38.83 -8.51
CA ASP A 466 9.11 -38.50 -7.09
C ASP A 466 9.95 -37.22 -6.85
N LEU A 467 11.08 -37.10 -7.55
CA LEU A 467 11.90 -35.89 -7.51
C LEU A 467 11.16 -34.67 -8.07
N LEU A 468 10.39 -34.85 -9.15
CA LEU A 468 9.55 -33.79 -9.74
C LEU A 468 8.38 -33.39 -8.81
N ALA A 469 7.85 -34.32 -8.00
CA ALA A 469 6.83 -34.05 -7.00
C ALA A 469 7.40 -33.39 -5.73
N GLY A 470 8.70 -33.56 -5.51
CA GLY A 470 9.47 -33.05 -4.38
C GLY A 470 9.59 -34.08 -3.26
N VAL A 471 10.80 -34.19 -2.70
CA VAL A 471 11.18 -35.17 -1.67
C VAL A 471 11.61 -34.48 -0.38
N GLU A 472 11.33 -35.11 0.77
CA GLU A 472 11.75 -34.61 2.08
C GLU A 472 13.22 -34.97 2.36
N LEU A 473 14.08 -33.97 2.41
CA LEU A 473 15.52 -34.12 2.68
C LEU A 473 15.89 -33.43 3.99
N THR A 474 16.82 -34.00 4.75
CA THR A 474 17.30 -33.38 6.00
C THR A 474 18.31 -32.29 5.68
N ALA A 475 18.00 -31.05 6.04
CA ALA A 475 18.97 -29.97 6.05
C ALA A 475 19.81 -30.01 7.33
N GLU A 476 21.13 -29.98 7.19
CA GLU A 476 22.03 -29.94 8.33
C GLU A 476 22.07 -28.54 8.97
N PRO A 477 22.20 -28.45 10.30
CA PRO A 477 22.45 -27.18 10.97
C PRO A 477 23.71 -26.52 10.42
N TRP A 478 23.59 -25.24 10.12
CA TRP A 478 24.68 -24.39 9.65
C TRP A 478 24.89 -23.27 10.67
N PRO A 479 26.08 -23.19 11.29
CA PRO A 479 26.35 -22.19 12.30
C PRO A 479 26.40 -20.80 11.66
N ALA A 480 25.45 -19.93 11.98
CA ALA A 480 25.63 -18.49 11.84
C ALA A 480 26.59 -18.00 12.93
N ALA A 481 27.45 -17.04 12.63
CA ALA A 481 28.40 -16.51 13.61
C ALA A 481 28.17 -15.03 13.86
N ARG A 482 28.08 -14.66 15.14
CA ARG A 482 28.01 -13.27 15.58
C ARG A 482 29.37 -12.85 16.10
N PHE A 483 29.91 -11.80 15.50
CA PHE A 483 31.04 -11.08 16.07
C PHE A 483 30.53 -10.22 17.24
N ALA A 484 31.07 -10.43 18.44
CA ALA A 484 30.67 -9.72 19.64
C ALA A 484 31.90 -9.15 20.35
N PRO A 485 32.52 -8.07 19.82
CA PRO A 485 33.54 -7.36 20.54
C PRO A 485 32.91 -6.57 21.71
N PRO A 486 33.72 -6.11 22.69
CA PRO A 486 33.26 -5.15 23.68
C PRO A 486 32.74 -3.88 22.99
N THR A 487 31.60 -3.36 23.45
CA THR A 487 31.00 -2.12 22.89
C THR A 487 31.87 -0.88 23.16
N VAL A 488 32.67 -0.93 24.22
CA VAL A 488 33.63 0.10 24.62
C VAL A 488 35.00 -0.56 24.78
N LEU A 489 36.00 -0.05 24.06
CA LEU A 489 37.39 -0.45 24.25
C LEU A 489 38.10 0.59 25.11
N GLN A 490 38.66 0.16 26.24
CA GLN A 490 39.58 1.00 27.00
C GLN A 490 40.93 1.03 26.29
N GLU A 491 41.48 2.24 26.10
CA GLU A 491 42.64 2.49 25.23
C GLU A 491 43.87 1.62 25.52
N ASP A 492 44.05 1.17 26.76
CA ASP A 492 45.25 0.45 27.21
C ASP A 492 44.99 -1.01 27.61
N LEU A 493 43.76 -1.51 27.43
CA LEU A 493 43.44 -2.90 27.73
C LEU A 493 43.32 -3.73 26.46
N PRO A 494 44.05 -4.85 26.35
CA PRO A 494 43.80 -5.80 25.27
C PRO A 494 42.38 -6.34 25.38
N PHE A 495 41.74 -6.61 24.24
CA PHE A 495 40.47 -7.32 24.21
C PHE A 495 40.57 -8.64 23.45
N GLU A 496 39.76 -9.60 23.86
CA GLU A 496 39.59 -10.88 23.17
C GLU A 496 38.38 -10.78 22.24
N PRO A 497 38.57 -10.77 20.91
CA PRO A 497 37.45 -10.89 19.99
C PRO A 497 36.78 -12.25 20.19
N ARG A 498 35.47 -12.24 20.39
CA ARG A 498 34.68 -13.47 20.55
C ARG A 498 33.87 -13.73 19.30
N LEU A 499 34.01 -14.93 18.76
CA LEU A 499 33.14 -15.44 17.73
C LEU A 499 32.11 -16.35 18.39
N ILE A 500 30.86 -15.91 18.44
CA ILE A 500 29.75 -16.70 18.97
C ILE A 500 29.08 -17.41 17.80
N LEU A 501 29.16 -18.73 17.77
CA LEU A 501 28.41 -19.52 16.80
C LEU A 501 27.01 -19.80 17.34
N SER A 502 26.00 -19.67 16.49
CA SER A 502 24.60 -20.00 16.79
C SER A 502 24.35 -21.51 16.87
N ALA A 503 25.29 -22.33 16.41
CA ALA A 503 25.30 -23.78 16.57
C ALA A 503 26.75 -24.24 16.85
N PRO A 504 26.94 -25.41 17.50
CA PRO A 504 28.27 -25.98 17.64
C PRO A 504 28.94 -26.11 16.27
N ALA A 505 30.17 -25.65 16.14
CA ALA A 505 30.96 -25.97 14.95
C ALA A 505 31.13 -27.50 14.86
N PRO A 506 31.12 -28.09 13.66
CA PRO A 506 31.34 -29.51 13.52
C PRO A 506 32.73 -29.89 14.07
N ARG A 507 32.84 -31.10 14.62
CA ARG A 507 34.11 -31.59 15.20
C ARG A 507 35.22 -31.59 14.14
N GLY A 508 36.43 -31.20 14.55
CA GLY A 508 37.61 -31.19 13.67
C GLY A 508 37.80 -29.92 12.84
N TRP A 509 36.92 -28.93 12.97
CA TRP A 509 37.10 -27.64 12.32
C TRP A 509 38.17 -26.81 13.04
N THR A 510 38.92 -26.03 12.27
CA THR A 510 39.85 -25.01 12.78
C THR A 510 39.38 -23.63 12.34
N GLY A 511 39.77 -22.58 13.06
CA GLY A 511 39.32 -21.23 12.74
C GLY A 511 40.46 -20.23 12.71
N GLU A 512 40.31 -19.22 11.88
CA GLU A 512 41.11 -17.99 11.86
C GLU A 512 40.14 -16.81 11.88
N ILE A 513 40.45 -15.77 12.63
CA ILE A 513 39.71 -14.50 12.59
C ILE A 513 40.66 -13.39 12.18
N ALA A 514 40.17 -12.50 11.35
CA ALA A 514 40.85 -11.28 10.97
C ALA A 514 39.95 -10.08 11.24
N LEU A 515 40.56 -8.94 11.54
CA LEU A 515 39.89 -7.67 11.83
C LEU A 515 40.32 -6.61 10.81
N TRP A 516 39.37 -5.80 10.37
CA TRP A 516 39.55 -4.71 9.42
C TRP A 516 38.89 -3.43 9.94
N ALA A 517 39.45 -2.29 9.56
CA ALA A 517 38.77 -0.99 9.70
C ALA A 517 37.66 -0.85 8.64
N GLU A 518 36.51 -0.30 9.02
CA GLU A 518 35.46 0.08 8.06
C GLU A 518 36.04 1.03 6.99
N GLY A 519 35.72 0.78 5.71
CA GLY A 519 36.25 1.54 4.57
C GLY A 519 37.59 1.06 4.01
N THR A 520 38.24 0.06 4.60
CA THR A 520 39.42 -0.57 3.98
C THR A 520 39.02 -1.42 2.76
N GLN A 521 39.80 -1.33 1.68
CA GLN A 521 39.54 -2.15 0.49
C GLN A 521 39.73 -3.65 0.81
N PRO A 522 38.99 -4.56 0.16
CA PRO A 522 39.09 -6.02 0.41
C PRO A 522 40.49 -6.59 0.20
N THR A 523 41.34 -5.91 -0.56
CA THR A 523 42.73 -6.29 -0.85
C THR A 523 43.72 -5.84 0.22
N ALA A 524 43.31 -4.98 1.16
CA ALA A 524 44.18 -4.53 2.23
C ALA A 524 44.43 -5.66 3.25
N PRO A 525 45.66 -5.79 3.78
CA PRO A 525 45.94 -6.72 4.86
C PRO A 525 45.07 -6.36 6.08
N PRO A 526 44.58 -7.37 6.84
CA PRO A 526 43.80 -7.10 8.04
C PRO A 526 44.65 -6.37 9.08
N LEU A 527 44.01 -5.52 9.88
CA LEU A 527 44.64 -4.82 11.02
C LEU A 527 45.20 -5.83 12.02
N TRP A 528 44.55 -6.98 12.14
CA TRP A 528 44.90 -8.02 13.08
C TRP A 528 44.35 -9.36 12.63
N ARG A 529 45.04 -10.45 12.98
CA ARG A 529 44.69 -11.82 12.58
C ARG A 529 45.15 -12.81 13.65
N SER A 530 44.30 -13.75 14.03
CA SER A 530 44.63 -14.80 15.01
C SER A 530 43.91 -16.10 14.69
N ARG A 531 44.49 -17.21 15.14
CA ARG A 531 43.76 -18.49 15.19
C ARG A 531 42.66 -18.43 16.24
N LEU A 532 41.58 -19.15 15.98
CA LEU A 532 40.48 -19.38 16.91
C LEU A 532 40.62 -20.78 17.52
N GLN A 533 40.46 -20.87 18.84
CA GLN A 533 40.33 -22.13 19.56
C GLN A 533 38.85 -22.50 19.73
N PRO A 534 38.48 -23.76 19.44
CA PRO A 534 37.14 -24.25 19.73
C PRO A 534 36.85 -24.17 21.23
N PRO A 535 35.60 -23.91 21.62
CA PRO A 535 35.22 -23.86 23.02
C PRO A 535 35.43 -25.24 23.68
N PRO A 536 35.79 -25.28 24.99
CA PRO A 536 36.01 -26.53 25.71
C PRO A 536 34.72 -27.33 25.97
N ARG A 537 33.53 -26.76 25.70
CA ARG A 537 32.22 -27.41 25.78
C ARG A 537 31.38 -27.05 24.56
N GLU A 538 30.54 -27.96 24.11
CA GLU A 538 29.56 -27.72 23.03
C GLU A 538 28.70 -26.49 23.37
N GLY A 539 28.65 -25.50 22.46
CA GLY A 539 27.89 -24.25 22.62
C GLY A 539 28.65 -23.05 23.20
N GLY A 540 29.96 -23.13 23.45
CA GLY A 540 30.76 -21.98 23.89
C GLY A 540 31.21 -21.03 22.75
N ALA A 541 31.65 -19.81 23.10
CA ALA A 541 32.25 -18.89 22.13
C ALA A 541 33.67 -19.36 21.74
N TRP A 542 33.98 -19.33 20.45
CA TRP A 542 35.34 -19.53 19.96
C TRP A 542 36.16 -18.30 20.37
N ARG A 543 37.33 -18.56 20.98
CA ARG A 543 38.23 -17.52 21.47
C ARG A 543 39.48 -17.46 20.61
N THR A 544 40.05 -16.28 20.52
CA THR A 544 41.32 -16.09 19.84
C THR A 544 42.46 -16.63 20.69
N THR A 545 43.51 -17.16 20.07
CA THR A 545 44.74 -17.57 20.76
C THR A 545 45.54 -16.39 21.28
N GLU A 546 45.38 -15.25 20.62
CA GLU A 546 46.08 -14.01 20.94
C GLU A 546 45.02 -12.91 21.18
N PRO A 547 45.23 -12.02 22.16
CA PRO A 547 44.39 -10.83 22.31
C PRO A 547 44.75 -9.75 21.28
N VAL A 548 43.84 -8.82 21.03
CA VAL A 548 44.08 -7.64 20.17
C VAL A 548 44.63 -6.51 21.02
N GLU A 549 45.80 -5.98 20.65
CA GLU A 549 46.34 -4.75 21.25
C GLU A 549 45.61 -3.51 20.69
N CYS A 550 44.89 -2.78 21.55
CA CYS A 550 44.13 -1.58 21.17
C CYS A 550 44.99 -0.48 20.51
N LEU A 551 46.29 -0.44 20.80
CA LEU A 551 47.26 0.47 20.16
C LEU A 551 47.33 0.32 18.63
N ALA A 552 47.05 -0.88 18.09
CA ALA A 552 47.01 -1.12 16.65
C ALA A 552 45.75 -0.52 15.96
N LEU A 553 44.70 -0.21 16.73
CA LEU A 553 43.41 0.30 16.23
C LEU A 553 43.31 1.83 16.23
N ARG A 554 44.28 2.52 16.86
CA ARG A 554 44.29 3.98 17.18
C ARG A 554 44.20 4.95 16.00
N ARG A 555 44.19 4.52 14.73
CA ARG A 555 44.39 5.42 13.58
C ARG A 555 43.28 5.47 12.53
N SER A 556 42.21 4.68 12.61
CA SER A 556 41.44 4.48 11.37
C SER A 556 39.97 4.04 11.40
N ALA A 557 39.29 3.79 12.53
CA ALA A 557 37.90 3.29 12.42
C ALA A 557 36.96 3.60 13.60
N ALA A 558 35.73 4.04 13.27
CA ALA A 558 34.58 4.06 14.19
C ALA A 558 33.85 2.70 14.29
N THR A 559 34.16 1.78 13.37
CA THR A 559 33.54 0.44 13.28
C THR A 559 34.60 -0.59 12.89
N LEU A 560 34.66 -1.72 13.59
CA LEU A 560 35.48 -2.86 13.17
C LEU A 560 34.65 -3.89 12.44
N ARG A 561 35.21 -4.39 11.34
CA ARG A 561 34.72 -5.58 10.64
C ARG A 561 35.59 -6.77 11.02
N ALA A 562 34.98 -7.86 11.44
CA ALA A 562 35.63 -9.13 11.61
C ALA A 562 35.21 -10.09 10.50
N THR A 563 36.16 -10.90 10.05
CA THR A 563 35.89 -12.05 9.19
C THR A 563 36.61 -13.23 9.80
N ALA A 564 35.83 -14.25 10.17
CA ALA A 564 36.34 -15.54 10.60
C ALA A 564 36.26 -16.54 9.46
N THR A 565 37.36 -17.23 9.16
CA THR A 565 37.38 -18.36 8.24
C THR A 565 37.52 -19.63 9.08
N LEU A 566 36.49 -20.47 9.08
CA LEU A 566 36.57 -21.81 9.66
C LEU A 566 36.85 -22.82 8.55
N THR A 567 37.84 -23.69 8.72
CA THR A 567 38.21 -24.72 7.75
C THR A 567 37.94 -26.09 8.35
N GLY A 568 37.09 -26.86 7.69
CA GLY A 568 36.78 -28.24 8.04
C GLY A 568 37.85 -29.24 7.55
N PRO A 569 37.77 -30.49 8.01
CA PRO A 569 38.79 -31.51 7.75
C PRO A 569 38.89 -31.94 6.28
N ALA A 570 37.86 -31.74 5.46
CA ALA A 570 37.90 -32.02 4.02
C ALA A 570 38.28 -30.77 3.18
N GLY A 571 38.77 -29.71 3.83
CA GLY A 571 39.18 -28.45 3.17
C GLY A 571 38.04 -27.49 2.90
N GLU A 572 36.83 -27.76 3.40
CA GLU A 572 35.69 -26.86 3.30
C GLU A 572 35.91 -25.60 4.14
N THR A 573 35.93 -24.44 3.49
CA THR A 573 36.03 -23.14 4.17
C THR A 573 34.66 -22.50 4.35
N LEU A 574 34.36 -22.11 5.60
CA LEU A 574 33.25 -21.26 6.00
C LEU A 574 33.80 -19.88 6.34
N VAL A 575 33.50 -18.89 5.50
CA VAL A 575 33.83 -17.49 5.77
C VAL A 575 32.61 -16.83 6.41
N LEU A 576 32.80 -16.32 7.61
CA LEU A 576 31.80 -15.65 8.45
C LEU A 576 32.26 -14.21 8.61
N SER A 577 31.41 -13.23 8.35
CA SER A 577 31.73 -11.83 8.65
C SER A 577 30.73 -11.22 9.61
N GLY A 578 31.21 -10.39 10.53
CA GLY A 578 30.38 -9.59 11.41
C GLY A 578 30.99 -8.21 11.61
N GLU A 579 30.17 -7.20 11.80
CA GLU A 579 30.61 -5.83 12.05
C GLU A 579 30.08 -5.37 13.41
N ALA A 580 30.87 -4.59 14.11
CA ALA A 580 30.46 -4.00 15.37
C ALA A 580 31.01 -2.58 15.49
N PRO A 581 30.15 -1.59 15.82
CA PRO A 581 30.62 -0.26 16.16
C PRO A 581 31.44 -0.34 17.45
N ILE A 582 32.53 0.40 17.50
CA ILE A 582 33.38 0.44 18.68
C ILE A 582 33.61 1.91 19.03
N GLN A 583 33.21 2.29 20.24
CA GLN A 583 33.64 3.56 20.79
C GLN A 583 35.03 3.39 21.42
N LEU A 584 35.99 4.14 20.89
CA LEU A 584 37.29 4.37 21.51
C LEU A 584 37.16 5.63 22.36
N GLY A 585 37.50 5.54 23.65
CA GLY A 585 37.59 6.73 24.49
C GLY A 585 38.67 6.58 25.57
N PRO A 586 39.23 7.71 26.03
CA PRO A 586 40.30 7.71 27.02
C PRO A 586 39.82 7.09 28.34
N ALA A 587 40.71 6.35 29.00
CA ALA A 587 40.40 5.63 30.25
C ALA A 587 39.88 6.54 31.38
N SER A 588 40.05 7.87 31.25
CA SER A 588 39.69 8.87 32.24
C SER A 588 38.32 9.56 32.07
N GLU A 589 37.59 9.35 30.97
CA GLU A 589 36.34 10.11 30.70
C GLU A 589 35.03 9.34 30.93
N PHE A 590 35.07 8.02 31.17
CA PHE A 590 33.86 7.27 31.48
C PHE A 590 33.60 7.20 32.99
N SER A 591 33.15 8.33 33.54
CA SER A 591 32.24 8.29 34.69
C SER A 591 30.83 8.05 34.15
N LEU A 592 30.06 7.17 34.79
CA LEU A 592 28.67 6.79 34.43
C LEU A 592 27.65 7.94 34.50
N ALA A 593 28.09 9.19 34.47
CA ALA A 593 27.27 10.39 34.58
C ALA A 593 27.88 11.52 33.74
N SER A 594 27.72 11.48 32.41
CA SER A 594 27.47 12.66 31.55
C SER A 594 27.75 12.34 30.07
N ILE A 595 26.72 12.46 29.22
CA ILE A 595 26.86 12.94 27.84
C ILE A 595 25.65 13.85 27.54
N ASP A 596 25.97 14.95 26.86
CA ASP A 596 25.25 16.16 26.48
C ASP A 596 23.78 16.08 26.02
N SER A 597 23.00 17.10 26.43
CA SER A 597 22.08 17.82 25.53
C SER A 597 21.81 19.23 26.07
N THR A 598 21.79 20.22 25.17
CA THR A 598 21.51 21.66 25.40
C THR A 598 20.33 21.93 26.36
N ASP A 599 20.58 22.85 27.30
CA ASP A 599 19.81 23.19 28.50
C ASP A 599 18.27 23.14 28.43
N CYS A 600 17.70 22.26 29.25
CA CYS A 600 16.37 22.38 29.86
C CYS A 600 16.52 22.02 31.35
N VAL A 601 16.26 22.96 32.26
CA VAL A 601 16.34 22.72 33.72
C VAL A 601 15.08 21.95 34.20
N ALA A 602 15.32 20.92 35.04
CA ALA A 602 14.53 19.72 35.40
C ALA A 602 13.24 19.96 36.27
N PRO A 603 12.31 18.99 36.55
CA PRO A 603 12.53 17.59 37.01
C PRO A 603 11.59 16.49 36.42
N GLY A 604 12.09 15.25 36.30
CA GLY A 604 11.27 14.04 36.08
C GLY A 604 11.72 13.13 34.92
N ASP A 605 11.62 11.82 35.12
CA ASP A 605 12.03 10.75 34.19
C ASP A 605 11.28 10.82 32.85
N SER A 606 11.96 11.22 31.78
CA SER A 606 11.43 11.11 30.41
C SER A 606 12.57 11.03 29.39
N ARG A 607 12.48 10.09 28.45
CA ARG A 607 13.44 9.89 27.35
C ARG A 607 13.09 10.76 26.14
N ILE A 608 14.12 11.32 25.50
CA ILE A 608 14.04 12.09 24.25
C ILE A 608 14.36 11.16 23.07
N VAL A 609 13.59 11.23 21.98
CA VAL A 609 13.94 10.65 20.67
C VAL A 609 13.83 11.74 19.60
N VAL A 610 14.87 11.88 18.78
CA VAL A 610 14.99 12.89 17.72
C VAL A 610 14.71 12.25 16.36
N PHE A 611 13.89 12.89 15.52
CA PHE A 611 13.67 12.49 14.13
C PHE A 611 13.94 13.65 13.18
N GLY A 612 15.00 13.53 12.36
CA GLY A 612 15.18 14.30 11.11
C GLY A 612 15.24 15.83 11.21
N ALA A 613 15.58 16.47 10.09
CA ALA A 613 15.88 17.91 10.04
C ALA A 613 14.65 18.82 10.20
N ASP A 614 13.43 18.32 9.96
CA ASP A 614 12.22 19.16 9.84
C ASP A 614 11.08 18.78 10.79
N SER A 615 11.35 18.07 11.89
CA SER A 615 10.32 17.66 12.86
C SER A 615 10.90 17.68 14.28
N ARG A 616 10.29 18.45 15.20
CA ARG A 616 10.73 18.50 16.60
C ARG A 616 9.60 18.17 17.59
N LEU A 617 9.93 17.20 18.46
CA LEU A 617 9.43 16.90 19.81
C LEU A 617 7.97 16.39 19.97
N ALA A 618 7.83 15.10 20.28
CA ALA A 618 6.74 14.61 21.13
C ALA A 618 7.26 14.45 22.57
N ARG A 619 6.59 15.07 23.55
CA ARG A 619 6.87 14.91 24.98
C ARG A 619 5.56 14.59 25.69
N GLY A 620 5.49 13.44 26.34
CA GLY A 620 4.46 13.20 27.35
C GLY A 620 4.84 13.98 28.61
N LEU A 621 3.98 14.90 29.04
CA LEU A 621 4.23 15.75 30.19
C LEU A 621 3.09 15.57 31.20
N SER A 622 3.45 15.34 32.46
CA SER A 622 2.57 15.51 33.60
C SER A 622 3.02 16.79 34.32
N ALA A 623 2.24 17.87 34.18
CA ALA A 623 2.52 19.13 34.87
C ALA A 623 2.17 19.00 36.36
N GLY A 624 3.10 19.40 37.24
CA GLY A 624 2.76 19.79 38.62
C GLY A 624 2.12 21.19 38.66
N ASP A 625 1.80 21.66 39.86
CA ASP A 625 0.92 22.80 40.25
C ASP A 625 1.11 24.18 39.55
N ALA A 626 2.01 24.36 38.59
CA ALA A 626 2.35 25.68 38.01
C ALA A 626 2.07 25.87 36.50
N GLY A 627 1.50 24.86 35.82
CA GLY A 627 1.32 24.87 34.36
C GLY A 627 2.64 24.61 33.60
N PHE A 628 2.54 24.31 32.31
CA PHE A 628 3.69 23.97 31.46
C PHE A 628 3.92 25.04 30.39
N VAL A 629 5.16 25.47 30.17
CA VAL A 629 5.52 26.42 29.10
C VAL A 629 6.35 25.72 28.03
N TRP A 630 5.90 25.79 26.78
CA TRP A 630 6.60 25.33 25.60
C TRP A 630 7.10 26.50 24.77
N ARG A 631 8.41 26.54 24.53
CA ARG A 631 9.07 27.62 23.79
C ARG A 631 9.44 27.13 22.39
N VAL A 632 8.98 27.85 21.37
CA VAL A 632 9.30 27.60 19.96
C VAL A 632 10.16 28.75 19.44
N ALA A 633 11.41 28.48 19.07
CA ALA A 633 12.26 29.47 18.43
C ALA A 633 11.78 29.73 16.99
N LEU A 634 11.55 30.99 16.65
CA LEU A 634 11.02 31.40 15.36
C LEU A 634 11.96 32.42 14.71
N ALA A 635 12.19 32.28 13.41
CA ALA A 635 12.94 33.27 12.65
C ALA A 635 12.21 34.63 12.71
N SER A 636 12.97 35.72 12.74
CA SER A 636 12.42 37.07 12.72
C SER A 636 11.59 37.35 11.47
N THR A 637 11.71 36.54 10.41
CA THR A 637 10.98 36.62 9.14
C THR A 637 9.69 35.78 9.09
N THR A 638 9.38 34.99 10.11
CA THR A 638 8.18 34.14 10.15
C THR A 638 6.91 35.00 10.18
N GLY A 639 6.04 34.82 9.18
CA GLY A 639 4.78 35.54 9.06
C GLY A 639 3.61 34.82 9.72
N GLU A 640 3.68 33.49 9.80
CA GLU A 640 2.63 32.65 10.34
C GLU A 640 3.18 31.35 10.93
N VAL A 641 2.57 30.89 12.01
CA VAL A 641 2.90 29.65 12.71
C VAL A 641 1.64 28.78 12.79
N GLU A 642 1.73 27.55 12.29
CA GLU A 642 0.68 26.53 12.43
C GLU A 642 1.14 25.50 13.47
N LEU A 643 0.30 25.25 14.46
CA LEU A 643 0.55 24.34 15.57
C LEU A 643 -0.51 23.24 15.56
N GLU A 644 -0.08 21.98 15.56
CA GLU A 644 -0.96 20.82 15.75
C GLU A 644 -0.67 20.25 17.14
N LEU A 645 -1.65 20.37 18.05
CA LEU A 645 -1.54 19.96 19.45
C LEU A 645 -2.46 18.78 19.71
N ASP A 646 -1.95 17.68 20.22
CA ASP A 646 -2.78 16.51 20.54
C ASP A 646 -2.97 16.46 22.07
N LEU A 647 -4.16 16.83 22.54
CA LEU A 647 -4.48 17.11 23.94
C LEU A 647 -5.55 16.14 24.47
N ALA A 648 -5.47 15.77 25.74
CA ALA A 648 -6.50 15.00 26.45
C ALA A 648 -6.90 15.69 27.77
N GLY A 649 -8.20 15.74 28.03
CA GLY A 649 -8.79 16.43 29.19
C GLY A 649 -9.11 17.91 28.92
N PRO A 650 -9.64 18.63 29.92
CA PRO A 650 -9.85 20.07 29.86
C PRO A 650 -8.50 20.80 29.76
N PHE A 651 -8.45 21.86 28.97
CA PHE A 651 -7.20 22.55 28.70
C PHE A 651 -7.40 24.03 28.45
N ARG A 652 -6.33 24.80 28.71
CA ARG A 652 -6.20 26.21 28.38
C ARG A 652 -4.80 26.45 27.83
N VAL A 653 -4.70 26.89 26.59
CA VAL A 653 -3.44 27.26 25.93
C VAL A 653 -3.37 28.78 25.88
N LEU A 654 -2.27 29.36 26.34
CA LEU A 654 -2.01 30.79 26.34
C LEU A 654 -0.72 31.11 25.59
N ALA A 655 -0.65 32.27 24.94
CA ALA A 655 0.59 32.88 24.48
C ALA A 655 0.56 34.39 24.74
N GLY A 656 1.66 34.95 25.25
CA GLY A 656 1.73 36.38 25.59
C GLY A 656 0.63 36.85 26.55
N GLY A 657 0.15 35.96 27.44
CA GLY A 657 -0.97 36.24 28.35
C GLY A 657 -2.36 36.16 27.73
N SER A 658 -2.48 35.97 26.42
CA SER A 658 -3.76 35.78 25.72
C SER A 658 -4.12 34.31 25.64
N VAL A 659 -5.39 33.98 25.89
CA VAL A 659 -5.90 32.61 25.72
C VAL A 659 -6.07 32.32 24.23
N LEU A 660 -5.28 31.37 23.71
CA LEU A 660 -5.35 30.94 22.31
C LEU A 660 -6.44 29.91 22.07
N ALA A 661 -6.61 28.99 23.02
CA ALA A 661 -7.67 27.97 23.01
C ALA A 661 -7.99 27.54 24.43
N GLU A 662 -9.28 27.37 24.73
CA GLU A 662 -9.74 26.89 26.02
C GLU A 662 -10.93 25.95 25.82
N GLU A 663 -10.89 24.82 26.53
CA GLU A 663 -12.01 23.90 26.60
C GLU A 663 -12.30 23.56 28.07
N ALA A 664 -13.35 24.19 28.61
CA ALA A 664 -13.88 23.90 29.93
C ALA A 664 -15.04 22.91 29.82
N GLY A 665 -14.87 21.68 30.33
CA GLY A 665 -15.92 20.66 30.31
C GLY A 665 -15.64 19.50 31.25
N ILE A 666 -16.68 18.98 31.90
CA ILE A 666 -16.59 18.01 33.02
C ILE A 666 -16.45 16.54 32.53
N ALA A 667 -16.57 16.28 31.22
CA ALA A 667 -16.51 14.92 30.68
C ALA A 667 -15.14 14.61 30.04
N PRO A 668 -14.42 13.57 30.48
CA PRO A 668 -13.16 13.16 29.86
C PRO A 668 -13.44 12.64 28.45
N ARG A 669 -13.15 13.45 27.43
CA ARG A 669 -13.14 13.01 26.03
C ARG A 669 -11.76 12.42 25.68
N PRO A 670 -11.70 11.40 24.80
CA PRO A 670 -10.43 10.88 24.29
C PRO A 670 -9.62 11.96 23.53
N ARG A 671 -8.32 11.70 23.34
CA ARG A 671 -7.32 12.57 22.68
C ARG A 671 -7.87 13.35 21.49
N ARG A 672 -7.46 14.60 21.33
CA ARG A 672 -7.93 15.48 20.26
C ARG A 672 -6.79 16.32 19.69
N ALA A 673 -6.75 16.38 18.37
CA ALA A 673 -5.93 17.33 17.64
C ALA A 673 -6.58 18.72 17.66
N VAL A 674 -5.85 19.71 18.17
CA VAL A 674 -6.16 21.12 18.16
C VAL A 674 -5.18 21.79 17.21
N ASN A 675 -5.70 22.31 16.10
CA ASN A 675 -4.90 23.05 15.13
C ASN A 675 -5.02 24.55 15.42
N LEU A 676 -3.93 25.20 15.80
CA LEU A 676 -3.84 26.65 16.00
C LEU A 676 -3.06 27.28 14.87
N ARG A 677 -3.60 28.35 14.29
CA ARG A 677 -2.94 29.14 13.25
C ARG A 677 -2.73 30.55 13.78
N LEU A 678 -1.49 30.92 14.04
CA LEU A 678 -1.09 32.17 14.67
C LEU A 678 -0.40 33.08 13.64
N ALA A 679 -0.99 34.25 13.41
CA ALA A 679 -0.43 35.29 12.54
C ALA A 679 0.00 36.56 13.30
N ASP A 680 -0.22 36.63 14.62
CA ASP A 680 0.15 37.80 15.43
C ASP A 680 1.63 37.76 15.84
N ARG A 681 2.47 38.48 15.08
CA ARG A 681 3.92 38.52 15.30
C ARG A 681 4.33 39.02 16.69
N ARG A 682 3.47 39.78 17.37
CA ARG A 682 3.73 40.25 18.75
C ARG A 682 3.95 39.11 19.73
N LEU A 683 3.40 37.93 19.44
CA LEU A 683 3.57 36.74 20.27
C LEU A 683 4.98 36.12 20.22
N TRP A 684 5.83 36.53 19.26
CA TRP A 684 7.21 36.04 19.11
C TRP A 684 8.23 37.11 18.71
N GLU A 685 7.96 38.38 19.05
CA GLU A 685 8.89 39.50 18.82
C GLU A 685 10.26 39.28 19.47
N SER A 686 10.32 38.52 20.56
CA SER A 686 11.56 38.12 21.24
C SER A 686 12.34 36.99 20.53
N GLY A 687 11.89 36.58 19.33
CA GLY A 687 12.43 35.42 18.60
C GLY A 687 11.91 34.07 19.10
N ASN A 688 10.99 34.07 20.07
CA ASN A 688 10.43 32.87 20.67
C ASN A 688 8.92 33.02 20.87
N LEU A 689 8.14 32.01 20.46
CA LEU A 689 6.74 31.85 20.83
C LEU A 689 6.65 30.99 22.09
N ASP A 690 6.18 31.59 23.19
CA ASP A 690 5.98 30.90 24.47
C ASP A 690 4.50 30.49 24.62
N LEU A 691 4.25 29.19 24.56
CA LEU A 691 2.93 28.58 24.71
C LEU A 691 2.79 28.00 26.12
N ARG A 692 1.92 28.58 26.93
CA ARG A 692 1.63 28.11 28.28
C ARG A 692 0.38 27.25 28.27
N PHE A 693 0.44 26.09 28.90
CA PHE A 693 -0.62 25.11 29.00
C PHE A 693 -1.06 25.01 30.45
N GLU A 694 -2.35 25.21 30.69
CA GLU A 694 -2.97 25.20 32.01
C GLU A 694 -4.23 24.34 31.99
N HIS A 695 -4.59 23.80 33.14
CA HIS A 695 -5.92 23.24 33.35
C HIS A 695 -6.87 24.39 33.73
N PRO A 696 -8.06 24.53 33.11
CA PRO A 696 -9.00 25.61 33.42
C PRO A 696 -9.42 25.63 34.90
N GLY A 697 -9.41 24.46 35.56
CA GLY A 697 -9.70 24.29 36.99
C GLY A 697 -8.50 24.38 37.94
N GLY A 698 -7.32 24.80 37.46
CA GLY A 698 -6.15 25.12 38.29
C GLY A 698 -5.27 23.95 38.76
N ASN A 699 -5.82 22.77 39.06
CA ASN A 699 -5.06 21.73 39.81
C ASN A 699 -5.03 20.32 39.18
N GLU A 700 -5.49 20.12 37.94
CA GLU A 700 -5.42 18.79 37.30
C GLU A 700 -4.27 18.69 36.29
N PRO A 701 -3.57 17.54 36.20
CA PRO A 701 -2.47 17.35 35.27
C PRO A 701 -2.99 17.27 33.82
N LEU A 702 -2.57 18.21 32.99
CA LEU A 702 -2.80 18.18 31.55
C LEU A 702 -2.00 17.05 30.90
N ARG A 703 -2.61 16.30 29.97
CA ARG A 703 -1.89 15.33 29.13
C ARG A 703 -1.79 15.84 27.69
N VAL A 704 -0.56 16.18 27.28
CA VAL A 704 -0.20 16.52 25.91
C VAL A 704 0.52 15.32 25.28
N SER A 705 0.00 14.75 24.19
CA SER A 705 0.61 13.58 23.53
C SER A 705 1.52 13.94 22.37
N THR A 706 1.22 15.00 21.61
CA THR A 706 2.04 15.42 20.47
C THR A 706 1.92 16.92 20.24
N LEU A 707 3.02 17.56 19.88
CA LEU A 707 3.10 18.96 19.49
C LEU A 707 3.86 19.01 18.17
N ARG A 708 3.27 19.56 17.11
CA ARG A 708 3.95 19.80 15.84
C ARG A 708 3.85 21.27 15.48
N THR A 709 4.96 21.82 14.98
CA THR A 709 5.01 23.19 14.46
C THR A 709 5.32 23.17 12.98
N ARG A 710 4.63 24.02 12.22
CA ARG A 710 4.95 24.33 10.84
C ARG A 710 5.01 25.85 10.68
N MET A 711 6.11 26.34 10.11
CA MET A 711 6.33 27.77 9.91
C MET A 711 6.08 28.13 8.44
N ARG A 712 5.39 29.26 8.17
CA ARG A 712 5.22 29.82 6.83
C ARG A 712 5.72 31.27 6.76
N GLY A 713 6.41 31.61 5.67
CA GLY A 713 6.98 32.93 5.41
C GLY A 713 6.03 33.85 4.64
N VAL A 714 5.99 35.12 5.08
CA VAL A 714 5.29 36.33 4.59
C VAL A 714 3.76 36.22 4.46
N ALA A 715 3.06 36.87 5.38
CA ALA A 715 1.61 37.04 5.42
C ALA A 715 1.17 38.37 4.78
N SER A 716 0.01 38.36 4.12
CA SER A 716 -0.75 39.58 3.82
C SER A 716 -2.25 39.37 4.06
N GLY A 717 -2.81 40.15 5.01
CA GLY A 717 -4.16 40.72 5.00
C GLY A 717 -5.36 39.88 5.47
N ALA A 718 -5.92 40.23 6.65
CA ALA A 718 -7.22 39.81 7.22
C ALA A 718 -8.31 40.90 6.99
N PRO A 719 -9.56 40.91 7.57
CA PRO A 719 -10.25 39.92 8.44
C PRO A 719 -11.82 39.72 8.27
N ALA A 720 -12.32 38.69 8.98
CA ALA A 720 -13.61 38.52 9.74
C ALA A 720 -15.00 38.35 9.06
N ALA A 721 -15.73 37.25 9.37
CA ALA A 721 -16.81 37.20 10.38
C ALA A 721 -17.66 35.88 10.37
N ASP A 722 -18.10 35.49 11.57
CA ASP A 722 -18.93 34.38 12.10
C ASP A 722 -20.04 33.69 11.25
N ALA A 723 -20.26 32.37 11.47
CA ALA A 723 -21.43 31.82 12.21
C ALA A 723 -21.78 30.32 11.93
N LEU A 724 -22.35 29.70 12.97
CA LEU A 724 -22.90 28.34 13.15
C LEU A 724 -23.80 27.76 12.01
N VAL A 725 -23.77 26.42 11.86
CA VAL A 725 -24.73 25.62 11.05
C VAL A 725 -25.80 24.94 11.93
N ARG A 726 -27.08 25.13 11.57
CA ARG A 726 -28.19 24.19 11.85
C ARG A 726 -29.02 24.01 10.58
N ALA A 727 -29.49 22.78 10.34
CA ALA A 727 -30.31 22.42 9.17
C ALA A 727 -31.63 23.21 9.13
N ARG A 728 -31.94 23.81 7.97
CA ARG A 728 -33.20 24.50 7.66
C ARG A 728 -33.69 24.09 6.26
N GLN A 729 -35.01 24.17 6.09
CA GLN A 729 -35.73 24.15 4.80
C GLN A 729 -34.99 24.96 3.70
N PRO A 730 -35.19 24.63 2.40
CA PRO A 730 -34.45 25.26 1.31
C PRO A 730 -34.43 26.78 1.46
N ALA A 731 -33.24 27.31 1.65
CA ALA A 731 -33.05 28.67 2.13
C ALA A 731 -33.16 29.71 1.02
N ARG A 732 -33.10 29.29 -0.26
CA ARG A 732 -32.98 30.17 -1.41
C ARG A 732 -33.67 29.61 -2.65
N ARG A 733 -34.36 30.50 -3.37
CA ARG A 733 -34.93 30.27 -4.70
C ARG A 733 -34.12 31.07 -5.72
N LEU A 734 -33.78 30.45 -6.83
CA LEU A 734 -33.00 31.05 -7.90
C LEU A 734 -33.76 30.95 -9.22
N ASP A 735 -33.92 32.09 -9.90
CA ASP A 735 -34.56 32.15 -11.22
C ASP A 735 -33.48 32.16 -12.32
N LEU A 736 -33.54 31.22 -13.26
CA LEU A 736 -32.59 31.07 -14.35
C LEU A 736 -33.24 31.46 -15.69
N ALA A 737 -32.65 32.39 -16.43
CA ALA A 737 -33.03 32.68 -17.80
C ALA A 737 -31.95 32.18 -18.75
N VAL A 738 -32.31 31.29 -19.67
CA VAL A 738 -31.40 30.80 -20.72
C VAL A 738 -31.72 31.54 -22.01
N VAL A 739 -30.75 32.29 -22.53
CA VAL A 739 -30.87 33.05 -23.78
C VAL A 739 -29.99 32.38 -24.85
N PRO A 740 -30.59 31.70 -25.83
CA PRO A 740 -29.83 31.11 -26.93
C PRO A 740 -29.37 32.21 -27.89
N VAL A 741 -28.11 32.18 -28.30
CA VAL A 741 -27.59 33.10 -29.31
C VAL A 741 -27.00 32.34 -30.49
N SER A 742 -27.50 32.65 -31.68
CA SER A 742 -27.05 32.10 -32.94
C SER A 742 -26.24 33.15 -33.71
N PHE A 743 -25.12 32.74 -34.30
CA PHE A 743 -24.26 33.62 -35.11
C PHE A 743 -24.50 33.35 -36.58
N GLN A 744 -24.12 34.32 -37.41
CA GLN A 744 -24.32 34.21 -38.85
C GLN A 744 -23.46 33.10 -39.47
N ASP A 745 -22.24 32.90 -38.96
CA ASP A 745 -21.29 31.87 -39.37
C ASP A 745 -21.40 30.57 -38.56
N ALA A 746 -22.25 30.56 -37.52
CA ALA A 746 -22.38 29.44 -36.59
C ALA A 746 -23.83 29.34 -36.06
N PRO A 747 -24.72 28.64 -36.78
CA PRO A 747 -26.12 28.54 -36.40
C PRO A 747 -26.33 27.66 -35.16
N LEU A 748 -27.23 28.06 -34.26
CA LEU A 748 -27.63 27.23 -33.12
C LEU A 748 -28.41 26.00 -33.62
N VAL A 749 -27.87 24.81 -33.36
CA VAL A 749 -28.43 23.54 -33.85
C VAL A 749 -29.48 22.96 -32.87
N ALA A 750 -29.52 23.43 -31.63
CA ALA A 750 -30.47 22.97 -30.62
C ALA A 750 -31.77 23.79 -30.63
N THR A 751 -32.91 23.09 -30.56
CA THR A 751 -34.24 23.73 -30.43
C THR A 751 -34.47 24.25 -29.01
N ARG A 752 -35.39 25.22 -28.87
CA ARG A 752 -35.81 25.77 -27.57
C ARG A 752 -36.26 24.69 -26.59
N ASP A 753 -37.00 23.69 -27.07
CA ASP A 753 -37.51 22.59 -26.24
C ASP A 753 -36.42 21.63 -25.79
N GLN A 754 -35.42 21.35 -26.63
CA GLN A 754 -34.25 20.54 -26.24
C GLN A 754 -33.42 21.24 -25.15
N LEU A 755 -33.22 22.55 -25.27
CA LEU A 755 -32.55 23.34 -24.23
C LEU A 755 -33.39 23.39 -22.95
N ARG A 756 -34.71 23.56 -23.06
CA ARG A 756 -35.61 23.55 -21.90
C ARG A 756 -35.56 22.23 -21.15
N ALA A 757 -35.60 21.11 -21.87
CA ALA A 757 -35.47 19.77 -21.31
C ALA A 757 -34.11 19.55 -20.63
N ALA A 758 -33.01 20.02 -21.21
CA ALA A 758 -31.67 19.88 -20.62
C ALA A 758 -31.50 20.66 -19.31
N PHE A 759 -32.00 21.91 -19.25
CA PHE A 759 -31.84 22.77 -18.07
C PHE A 759 -32.86 22.49 -16.96
N PHE A 760 -34.12 22.18 -17.32
CA PHE A 760 -35.24 22.14 -16.38
C PHE A 760 -35.99 20.80 -16.32
N GLY A 761 -35.74 19.90 -17.28
CA GLY A 761 -36.32 18.55 -17.36
C GLY A 761 -37.74 18.51 -17.94
N GLU A 762 -38.09 17.42 -18.64
CA GLU A 762 -39.40 16.70 -18.66
C GLU A 762 -39.25 15.46 -19.59
N GLY A 763 -38.81 14.32 -19.05
CA GLY A 763 -38.82 13.02 -19.74
C GLY A 763 -37.87 12.85 -20.94
N TYR A 764 -36.68 12.26 -20.71
CA TYR A 764 -35.87 11.73 -21.80
C TYR A 764 -36.08 10.21 -21.92
N LEU A 765 -36.71 9.75 -23.01
CA LEU A 765 -36.95 8.33 -23.34
C LEU A 765 -36.48 8.01 -24.76
N ARG A 766 -35.22 7.59 -24.90
CA ARG A 766 -34.78 6.39 -25.65
C ARG A 766 -33.25 6.34 -25.79
N THR A 767 -32.69 5.22 -25.35
CA THR A 767 -31.38 4.71 -25.79
C THR A 767 -31.58 3.23 -26.15
N PRO A 768 -31.11 2.76 -27.32
CA PRO A 768 -30.57 1.40 -27.43
C PRO A 768 -29.22 1.38 -28.18
N PRO A 769 -28.28 0.41 -27.98
CA PRO A 769 -27.95 -0.48 -26.86
C PRO A 769 -26.53 -0.16 -26.27
N PRO A 770 -25.94 -1.03 -25.40
CA PRO A 770 -25.54 -0.65 -24.04
C PRO A 770 -24.40 0.37 -24.00
N GLN A 771 -24.76 1.63 -23.72
CA GLN A 771 -23.80 2.68 -23.38
C GLN A 771 -24.18 3.29 -22.03
N ALA A 772 -23.14 3.65 -21.27
CA ALA A 772 -23.10 4.16 -19.90
C ALA A 772 -24.45 4.64 -19.34
N ARG A 773 -25.00 3.90 -18.36
CA ARG A 773 -26.10 4.43 -17.54
C ARG A 773 -25.53 5.40 -16.51
N ALA A 774 -25.42 6.68 -16.89
CA ALA A 774 -25.59 7.76 -15.94
C ALA A 774 -27.10 8.05 -15.82
N THR A 775 -27.61 8.26 -14.60
CA THR A 775 -28.82 9.06 -14.45
C THR A 775 -28.44 10.50 -14.80
N ALA A 776 -28.58 10.86 -16.08
CA ALA A 776 -28.53 12.23 -16.54
C ALA A 776 -29.80 12.94 -16.06
N GLY A 777 -29.72 13.59 -14.90
CA GLY A 777 -30.72 14.53 -14.45
C GLY A 777 -30.53 15.90 -15.12
N SER A 778 -31.59 16.69 -15.16
CA SER A 778 -31.52 18.09 -15.64
C SER A 778 -30.53 18.95 -14.83
N VAL A 779 -30.08 20.09 -15.36
CA VAL A 779 -29.23 21.05 -14.62
C VAL A 779 -29.87 21.41 -13.26
N ARG A 780 -31.20 21.53 -13.20
CA ARG A 780 -31.97 21.70 -11.96
C ARG A 780 -31.70 20.62 -10.91
N GLU A 781 -31.71 19.35 -11.32
CA GLU A 781 -31.50 18.22 -10.41
C GLU A 781 -30.04 18.14 -9.95
N LEU A 782 -29.09 18.49 -10.82
CA LEU A 782 -27.68 18.55 -10.48
C LEU A 782 -27.39 19.65 -9.43
N VAL A 783 -27.93 20.86 -9.62
CA VAL A 783 -27.79 21.99 -8.67
C VAL A 783 -28.50 21.70 -7.35
N ALA A 784 -29.66 21.03 -7.40
CA ALA A 784 -30.35 20.58 -6.19
C ALA A 784 -29.50 19.57 -5.41
N ALA A 785 -28.89 18.58 -6.09
CA ALA A 785 -28.00 17.61 -5.46
C ALA A 785 -26.74 18.27 -4.87
N MET A 786 -26.08 19.15 -5.64
CA MET A 786 -24.85 19.83 -5.21
C MET A 786 -25.08 20.79 -4.04
N SER A 787 -26.19 21.51 -4.02
CA SER A 787 -26.51 22.41 -2.90
C SER A 787 -27.00 21.69 -1.63
N GLY A 788 -27.09 20.35 -1.66
CA GLY A 788 -27.68 19.54 -0.59
C GLY A 788 -29.17 19.82 -0.39
N GLY A 789 -29.89 20.10 -1.49
CA GLY A 789 -31.32 20.42 -1.50
C GLY A 789 -31.66 21.83 -0.97
N ARG A 790 -30.66 22.68 -0.73
CA ARG A 790 -30.86 24.01 -0.12
C ARG A 790 -31.26 25.10 -1.12
N THR A 791 -31.10 24.86 -2.41
CA THR A 791 -31.39 25.82 -3.48
C THR A 791 -32.42 25.22 -4.45
N GLN A 792 -33.55 25.91 -4.62
CA GLN A 792 -34.51 25.59 -5.67
C GLN A 792 -34.18 26.41 -6.93
N LEU A 793 -34.08 25.74 -8.08
CA LEU A 793 -33.81 26.36 -9.36
C LEU A 793 -35.05 26.32 -10.25
N ASP A 794 -35.62 27.49 -10.51
CA ASP A 794 -36.72 27.68 -11.45
C ASP A 794 -36.20 28.48 -12.64
N GLY A 795 -36.79 28.34 -13.82
CA GLY A 795 -36.29 29.12 -14.95
C GLY A 795 -37.03 28.93 -16.25
N ILE A 796 -36.62 29.73 -17.24
CA ILE A 796 -37.21 29.78 -18.57
C ILE A 796 -36.12 29.78 -19.64
N VAL A 797 -36.40 29.16 -20.78
CA VAL A 797 -35.61 29.31 -22.00
C VAL A 797 -36.31 30.33 -22.90
N LEU A 798 -35.61 31.39 -23.27
CA LEU A 798 -36.09 32.46 -24.16
C LEU A 798 -35.95 32.08 -25.63
N GLU A 799 -36.54 32.88 -26.51
CA GLU A 799 -36.41 32.68 -27.96
C GLU A 799 -34.95 32.93 -28.41
N PRO A 800 -34.44 32.19 -29.40
CA PRO A 800 -33.10 32.40 -29.92
C PRO A 800 -32.93 33.81 -30.50
N VAL A 801 -31.86 34.50 -30.12
CA VAL A 801 -31.46 35.77 -30.70
C VAL A 801 -30.43 35.53 -31.80
N ILE A 802 -30.68 36.05 -32.99
CA ILE A 802 -29.71 35.98 -34.10
C ILE A 802 -28.83 37.23 -34.05
N ALA A 803 -27.54 37.05 -33.76
CA ALA A 803 -26.55 38.12 -33.79
C ALA A 803 -26.18 38.45 -35.24
N ARG A 804 -26.86 39.42 -35.85
CA ARG A 804 -26.61 39.82 -37.25
C ARG A 804 -25.33 40.64 -37.37
N GLY A 805 -24.46 40.28 -38.31
CA GLY A 805 -23.22 41.02 -38.59
C GLY A 805 -22.12 40.84 -37.53
N VAL A 806 -22.26 39.86 -36.64
CA VAL A 806 -21.25 39.49 -35.64
C VAL A 806 -20.82 38.06 -35.92
N LEU A 807 -19.54 37.85 -36.19
CA LEU A 807 -18.97 36.52 -36.39
C LEU A 807 -18.57 35.91 -35.05
N ALA A 808 -18.80 34.61 -34.88
CA ALA A 808 -18.42 33.87 -33.67
C ALA A 808 -16.93 34.05 -33.32
N ALA A 809 -16.07 34.10 -34.34
CA ALA A 809 -14.63 34.25 -34.19
C ALA A 809 -14.19 35.65 -33.67
N ASP A 810 -15.02 36.67 -33.87
CA ASP A 810 -14.73 38.04 -33.40
C ASP A 810 -15.10 38.19 -31.93
N VAL A 811 -16.18 37.54 -31.51
CA VAL A 811 -16.61 37.45 -30.11
C VAL A 811 -15.59 36.68 -29.28
N ALA A 812 -15.04 35.59 -29.83
CA ALA A 812 -14.03 34.78 -29.16
C ALA A 812 -12.74 35.55 -28.83
N ARG A 813 -12.43 36.60 -29.58
CA ARG A 813 -11.20 37.39 -29.45
C ARG A 813 -11.40 38.71 -28.70
N ASN A 814 -12.63 39.09 -28.36
CA ASN A 814 -12.93 40.37 -27.72
C ASN A 814 -13.97 40.24 -26.60
N PRO A 815 -13.55 40.26 -25.31
CA PRO A 815 -14.46 40.20 -24.15
C PRO A 815 -15.52 41.32 -24.12
N GLU A 816 -15.24 42.50 -24.67
CA GLU A 816 -16.23 43.59 -24.74
C GLU A 816 -17.34 43.31 -25.77
N ALA A 817 -17.02 42.62 -26.86
CA ALA A 817 -18.01 42.19 -27.85
C ALA A 817 -18.98 41.17 -27.25
N LEU A 818 -18.49 40.26 -26.41
CA LEU A 818 -19.30 39.31 -25.65
C LEU A 818 -20.22 40.03 -24.65
N ARG A 819 -19.69 41.02 -23.91
CA ARG A 819 -20.47 41.82 -22.97
C ARG A 819 -21.57 42.60 -23.68
N LYS A 820 -21.27 43.24 -24.81
CA LYS A 820 -22.25 43.97 -25.62
C LYS A 820 -23.34 43.05 -26.14
N LEU A 821 -22.97 41.89 -26.69
CA LEU A 821 -23.92 40.89 -27.17
C LEU A 821 -24.86 40.41 -26.06
N ALA A 822 -24.34 40.18 -24.87
CA ALA A 822 -25.13 39.81 -23.70
C ALA A 822 -26.13 40.90 -23.31
N THR A 823 -25.68 42.15 -23.29
CA THR A 823 -26.54 43.32 -23.03
C THR A 823 -27.63 43.46 -24.10
N ASP A 824 -27.29 43.30 -25.38
CA ASP A 824 -28.24 43.41 -26.49
C ASP A 824 -29.30 42.29 -26.45
N ALA A 825 -28.86 41.05 -26.18
CA ALA A 825 -29.75 39.89 -26.05
C ALA A 825 -30.69 40.00 -24.83
N LEU A 826 -30.19 40.55 -23.71
CA LEU A 826 -31.01 40.89 -22.54
C LEU A 826 -32.00 42.02 -22.83
N SER A 827 -31.58 43.06 -23.55
CA SER A 827 -32.44 44.19 -23.90
C SER A 827 -33.59 43.79 -24.83
N ALA A 828 -33.40 42.76 -25.65
CA ALA A 828 -34.45 42.19 -26.51
C ALA A 828 -35.57 41.48 -25.71
N HIS A 829 -35.35 41.19 -24.42
CA HIS A 829 -36.31 40.54 -23.54
C HIS A 829 -36.51 41.35 -22.25
N PRO A 830 -37.26 42.47 -22.28
CA PRO A 830 -37.28 43.51 -21.23
C PRO A 830 -38.01 43.13 -19.92
N GLN A 831 -38.03 41.86 -19.53
CA GLN A 831 -38.54 41.50 -18.21
C GLN A 831 -37.55 41.96 -17.13
N GLU A 832 -37.93 42.96 -16.34
CA GLU A 832 -37.13 43.49 -15.23
C GLU A 832 -36.62 42.36 -14.32
N PRO A 833 -35.30 42.27 -14.06
CA PRO A 833 -34.76 41.27 -13.17
C PRO A 833 -35.07 41.66 -11.72
N SER A 834 -36.05 41.00 -11.10
CA SER A 834 -36.12 40.96 -9.64
C SER A 834 -34.87 40.27 -9.09
N GLY A 835 -34.26 40.84 -8.05
CA GLY A 835 -32.95 40.43 -7.52
C GLY A 835 -32.90 38.93 -7.18
N GLY A 836 -32.22 38.15 -8.02
CA GLY A 836 -32.16 36.70 -7.92
C GLY A 836 -32.00 35.97 -9.27
N ARG A 837 -32.19 36.68 -10.40
CA ARG A 837 -32.12 36.09 -11.73
C ARG A 837 -30.69 35.93 -12.25
N VAL A 838 -30.31 34.72 -12.68
CA VAL A 838 -29.06 34.42 -13.39
C VAL A 838 -29.35 34.27 -14.88
N THR A 839 -28.58 34.94 -15.74
CA THR A 839 -28.75 34.81 -17.19
C THR A 839 -27.62 34.00 -17.79
N VAL A 840 -27.96 32.97 -18.54
CA VAL A 840 -27.00 32.10 -19.21
C VAL A 840 -27.12 32.29 -20.71
N ILE A 841 -25.99 32.54 -21.36
CA ILE A 841 -25.93 32.72 -22.80
C ILE A 841 -25.30 31.48 -23.41
N VAL A 842 -26.05 30.83 -24.30
CA VAL A 842 -25.59 29.63 -25.02
C VAL A 842 -25.19 30.02 -26.43
N HIS A 843 -23.94 29.77 -26.80
CA HIS A 843 -23.34 30.14 -28.10
C HIS A 843 -23.19 28.89 -29.00
N GLY A 844 -23.59 28.99 -30.27
CA GLY A 844 -23.57 27.86 -31.21
C GLY A 844 -22.37 27.78 -32.18
N GLY A 845 -21.11 27.67 -31.72
CA GLY A 845 -19.98 27.58 -32.65
C GLY A 845 -18.66 26.98 -32.09
N PRO A 846 -17.80 26.35 -32.93
CA PRO A 846 -16.69 25.48 -32.53
C PRO A 846 -15.33 26.17 -32.22
N SER A 847 -15.26 27.50 -32.20
CA SER A 847 -13.98 28.24 -32.25
C SER A 847 -13.52 28.87 -30.93
N LEU A 848 -14.21 28.64 -29.82
CA LEU A 848 -13.71 28.97 -28.49
C LEU A 848 -12.96 27.75 -27.96
N GLY A 849 -11.62 27.78 -27.96
CA GLY A 849 -10.81 26.75 -27.32
C GLY A 849 -11.20 26.59 -25.84
N PRO A 850 -10.96 25.41 -25.24
CA PRO A 850 -11.33 25.16 -23.85
C PRO A 850 -10.49 26.06 -22.95
N THR A 851 -11.06 27.15 -22.45
CA THR A 851 -10.58 27.74 -21.21
C THR A 851 -11.28 26.96 -20.09
N ASP A 852 -10.51 26.33 -19.20
CA ASP A 852 -11.02 25.53 -18.07
C ASP A 852 -11.99 26.30 -17.17
N ASP A 853 -12.01 27.63 -17.29
CA ASP A 853 -13.00 28.51 -16.70
C ASP A 853 -13.98 28.97 -17.79
N GLY A 854 -15.24 28.56 -17.71
CA GLY A 854 -16.30 29.25 -18.45
C GLY A 854 -16.21 30.75 -18.16
N LEU A 855 -16.23 31.61 -19.18
CA LEU A 855 -15.97 33.03 -19.00
C LEU A 855 -17.11 33.66 -18.16
N VAL A 856 -16.85 33.92 -16.89
CA VAL A 856 -17.77 34.60 -15.97
C VAL A 856 -17.52 36.09 -16.05
N LEU A 857 -18.38 36.83 -16.77
CA LEU A 857 -18.30 38.29 -16.79
C LEU A 857 -19.00 38.84 -15.55
N ALA A 858 -18.23 39.13 -14.50
CA ALA A 858 -18.70 39.88 -13.35
C ALA A 858 -17.75 41.05 -13.10
N GLN A 859 -18.20 42.27 -13.40
CA GLN A 859 -17.63 43.41 -12.68
C GLN A 859 -18.69 44.46 -12.34
N ASP A 860 -19.72 44.68 -13.17
CA ASP A 860 -20.91 45.46 -12.78
C ASP A 860 -22.12 45.00 -13.62
N GLY A 861 -23.09 44.27 -13.03
CA GLY A 861 -24.30 43.78 -13.73
C GLY A 861 -24.84 42.40 -13.31
N PRO A 862 -25.93 41.91 -13.94
CA PRO A 862 -26.44 40.54 -13.75
C PRO A 862 -25.37 39.52 -14.16
N PRO A 863 -25.25 38.37 -13.47
CA PRO A 863 -24.21 37.40 -13.77
C PRO A 863 -24.52 36.75 -15.12
N ILE A 864 -23.55 36.81 -16.02
CA ILE A 864 -23.63 36.21 -17.35
C ILE A 864 -22.62 35.06 -17.41
N ALA A 865 -23.13 33.85 -17.62
CA ALA A 865 -22.32 32.68 -17.91
C ALA A 865 -22.41 32.38 -19.41
N VAL A 866 -21.26 32.26 -20.08
CA VAL A 866 -21.19 31.86 -21.49
C VAL A 866 -20.66 30.45 -21.58
N LEU A 867 -21.41 29.56 -22.23
CA LEU A 867 -21.06 28.15 -22.36
C LEU A 867 -20.57 27.88 -23.79
N PRO A 868 -19.33 27.43 -23.98
CA PRO A 868 -18.85 26.98 -25.28
C PRO A 868 -19.40 25.57 -25.56
N ASP A 869 -20.18 25.46 -26.63
CA ASP A 869 -20.60 24.20 -27.28
C ASP A 869 -21.44 23.21 -26.43
N LEU A 870 -22.77 23.28 -26.63
CA LEU A 870 -23.73 22.26 -26.18
C LEU A 870 -24.01 21.19 -27.27
N ALA A 871 -23.49 21.35 -28.49
CA ALA A 871 -24.07 20.77 -29.69
C ALA A 871 -23.53 19.39 -30.08
N ARG A 872 -22.36 18.97 -29.58
CA ARG A 872 -21.81 17.64 -29.93
C ARG A 872 -22.30 16.49 -29.05
N ASP A 873 -22.44 16.69 -27.73
CA ASP A 873 -22.76 15.58 -26.82
C ASP A 873 -23.85 15.85 -25.77
N LEU A 874 -24.47 17.05 -25.75
CA LEU A 874 -25.49 17.44 -24.75
C LEU A 874 -25.13 17.06 -23.29
N SER A 875 -23.83 16.94 -22.97
CA SER A 875 -23.42 16.46 -21.66
C SER A 875 -23.79 17.52 -20.62
N ILE A 876 -24.67 17.14 -19.68
CA ILE A 876 -25.26 18.06 -18.69
C ILE A 876 -24.24 18.44 -17.59
N LEU A 877 -23.17 17.65 -17.47
CA LEU A 877 -22.18 17.75 -16.40
C LEU A 877 -21.33 19.04 -16.43
N PRO A 878 -20.72 19.44 -17.56
CA PRO A 878 -19.88 20.65 -17.63
C PRO A 878 -20.70 21.93 -17.41
N VAL A 879 -21.93 21.96 -17.94
CA VAL A 879 -22.86 23.08 -17.79
C VAL A 879 -23.28 23.26 -16.34
N GLY A 880 -23.64 22.17 -15.66
CA GLY A 880 -24.01 22.23 -14.25
C GLY A 880 -22.83 22.59 -13.34
N ARG A 881 -21.60 22.16 -13.67
CA ARG A 881 -20.37 22.61 -12.99
C ARG A 881 -20.12 24.10 -13.17
N ALA A 882 -20.19 24.61 -14.41
CA ALA A 882 -20.00 26.03 -14.67
C ALA A 882 -21.06 26.92 -13.98
N LEU A 883 -22.33 26.48 -14.00
CA LEU A 883 -23.39 27.13 -13.23
C LEU A 883 -23.08 27.11 -11.74
N ALA A 884 -22.67 25.96 -11.20
CA ALA A 884 -22.32 25.84 -9.79
C ALA A 884 -21.16 26.77 -9.40
N MET A 885 -20.16 26.96 -10.25
CA MET A 885 -19.08 27.93 -10.01
C MET A 885 -19.58 29.37 -9.97
N VAL A 886 -20.43 29.77 -10.93
CA VAL A 886 -21.04 31.12 -10.96
C VAL A 886 -21.91 31.35 -9.72
N LEU A 887 -22.68 30.33 -9.33
CA LEU A 887 -23.55 30.40 -8.17
C LEU A 887 -22.75 30.38 -6.85
N GLY A 888 -21.66 29.61 -6.80
CA GLY A 888 -20.71 29.59 -5.68
C GLY A 888 -20.05 30.94 -5.46
N ALA A 889 -19.55 31.56 -6.53
CA ALA A 889 -18.87 32.85 -6.48
C ALA A 889 -19.79 34.01 -6.06
N ARG A 890 -21.04 34.06 -6.54
CA ARG A 890 -21.94 35.20 -6.30
C ARG A 890 -22.84 35.02 -5.09
N PHE A 891 -23.25 33.79 -4.78
CA PHE A 891 -24.20 33.51 -3.70
C PHE A 891 -23.56 32.76 -2.52
N GLY A 892 -22.25 32.49 -2.55
CA GLY A 892 -21.54 31.86 -1.44
C GLY A 892 -22.01 30.43 -1.17
N LEU A 893 -22.34 29.68 -2.22
CA LEU A 893 -22.61 28.24 -2.13
C LEU A 893 -21.27 27.51 -2.04
N ALA A 894 -21.07 26.73 -0.97
CA ALA A 894 -19.92 25.85 -0.79
C ALA A 894 -20.19 24.46 -1.39
#